data_AF-A0A6J1WQZ6-F1
#
_entry.id   AF-A0A6J1WQZ6-F1
#
_cell.length_a   1.000
_cell.length_b   1.000
_cell.length_c   1.000
_cell.angle_alpha   90.00
_cell.angle_beta   90.00
_cell.angle_gamma   90.00
#
_symmetry.space_group_name_H-M   'P 1'
#
loop_
_entity.id
_entity.type
_entity.pdbx_description
1 polymer ?
#
loop_
_entity_poly.entity_id
_entity_poly.type
_entity_poly.pdbx_seq_one_letter_code
_entity_poly.pdbx_strand_id
1 'polypeptide(L)'
;MLSKFSKNSVYSGTIDYFCLVCEEYLKTENDVTVHIEKQVHTKNLKSTPYFEDKFQESVRKVNAGYYCEFCNQLFTTSAIVKLHITDAIHISKKNFIKRVGNTIVINDDVSIDEKSWNGFIDKTCFVCNLEFDDENIHKTNKKHILNLIQSKVEFRDKGVFRKIENNLFQCLICNNPVDSTHFESSEHEEKYEKCRLKNIPSTSNSIVQETNEEQKKTEIDPKRNENQLDKQANEIKPKVSTNKKKKVHNKNVADNNYHDIDQFVLNKLGAKDYVTDKDSKKWCLLCDWILEPNIVSAHINSQHHLTMLRLHKERIANKSPIQVESDVEDNAVYDKVTTTDPVSDELMDSITEFERHGVKINLEMRTAYCTKCSVHLDFQSEIIKSHIEDHKTKKNKQTEKKNKPEKDNNEQSGTKLYTKPVSMKQKSKLNKREEETPSCESEDLQRFAKNNDLILKNNKYYCSVCSVSLNVSLKSLEEHVSGPAHKNRILRQMKQLDGKLNTTAKLPMEAFMKTVNIVENIFFKDFVINDKYCINILAFYMFTRIGTGLRCQPCEEQFNANDADVHKITDRHACKMQTVPVLTSLDGEFIREVRPNVLHCGYCNLVMDEDNLTDHLNSNAHDESKRSANSRLEKYLPEIRQKRQEETVQMMFMDMLRGSLTF
;
A
#
# COMPACT_ATOMS: atom_id res chain seq x y z
N MET A 1 19.52 2.47 -8.57
CA MET A 1 20.86 3.04 -8.29
C MET A 1 20.71 4.04 -7.15
N LEU A 2 21.56 3.94 -6.13
CA LEU A 2 21.70 4.97 -5.11
C LEU A 2 22.15 6.29 -5.75
N SER A 3 21.51 7.40 -5.38
CA SER A 3 22.04 8.73 -5.74
C SER A 3 23.44 8.88 -5.14
N LYS A 4 24.38 9.41 -5.92
CA LYS A 4 25.73 9.76 -5.45
C LYS A 4 25.68 10.72 -4.24
N PHE A 5 24.58 11.47 -4.09
CA PHE A 5 24.36 12.41 -2.98
C PHE A 5 23.92 11.74 -1.69
N SER A 6 23.09 10.70 -1.76
CA SER A 6 22.59 10.03 -0.57
C SER A 6 23.72 9.40 0.26
N LYS A 7 24.75 8.86 -0.40
CA LYS A 7 25.96 8.34 0.28
C LYS A 7 26.77 9.42 1.00
N ASN A 8 26.60 10.68 0.61
CA ASN A 8 27.24 11.84 1.23
C ASN A 8 26.31 12.53 2.25
N SER A 9 25.31 11.83 2.79
CA SER A 9 24.33 12.38 3.74
C SER A 9 23.59 13.62 3.23
N VAL A 10 23.40 13.73 1.92
CA VAL A 10 22.61 14.80 1.32
C VAL A 10 21.20 14.28 1.07
N TYR A 11 20.23 14.90 1.74
CA TYR A 11 18.81 14.68 1.54
C TYR A 11 18.38 15.36 0.24
N SER A 12 17.90 14.58 -0.72
CA SER A 12 17.53 15.10 -2.05
C SER A 12 16.02 15.31 -2.14
N GLY A 13 15.58 16.54 -2.33
CA GLY A 13 14.20 16.86 -2.71
C GLY A 13 13.99 16.72 -4.22
N THR A 14 12.84 17.18 -4.71
CA THR A 14 12.53 17.21 -6.15
C THR A 14 13.36 18.26 -6.89
N ILE A 15 13.66 19.37 -6.22
CA ILE A 15 14.34 20.55 -6.78
C ILE A 15 15.58 20.88 -5.95
N ASP A 16 15.42 20.86 -4.63
CA ASP A 16 16.44 21.30 -3.68
C ASP A 16 17.15 20.15 -2.98
N TYR A 17 18.25 20.47 -2.32
CA TYR A 17 19.08 19.53 -1.57
C TYR A 17 19.42 20.09 -0.18
N PHE A 18 19.63 19.20 0.78
CA PHE A 18 20.04 19.59 2.12
C PHE A 18 21.10 18.62 2.65
N CYS A 19 22.29 19.15 2.97
CA CYS A 19 23.35 18.35 3.57
C CYS A 19 23.08 18.17 5.06
N LEU A 20 22.76 16.94 5.50
CA LEU A 20 22.37 16.66 6.87
C LEU A 20 23.55 16.69 7.87
N VAL A 21 24.79 16.54 7.39
CA VAL A 21 26.00 16.56 8.23
C VAL A 21 26.64 17.95 8.33
N CYS A 22 26.29 18.86 7.42
CA CYS A 22 26.71 20.26 7.47
C CYS A 22 25.57 21.21 7.81
N GLU A 23 24.33 20.72 7.81
CA GLU A 23 23.09 21.50 7.99
C GLU A 23 22.99 22.66 6.98
N GLU A 24 23.43 22.42 5.75
CA GLU A 24 23.50 23.42 4.67
C GLU A 24 22.48 23.12 3.57
N TYR A 25 21.68 24.11 3.23
CA TYR A 25 20.75 24.07 2.10
C TYR A 25 21.48 24.38 0.79
N LEU A 26 21.22 23.57 -0.24
CA LEU A 26 21.93 23.57 -1.51
C LEU A 26 20.89 23.59 -2.63
N LYS A 27 20.94 24.60 -3.51
CA LYS A 27 19.87 24.85 -4.48
C LYS A 27 19.97 23.95 -5.71
N THR A 28 21.18 23.61 -6.13
CA THR A 28 21.40 22.89 -7.40
C THR A 28 22.30 21.68 -7.20
N GLU A 29 22.20 20.74 -8.15
CA GLU A 29 23.08 19.56 -8.18
C GLU A 29 24.59 19.94 -8.21
N ASN A 30 24.92 21.04 -8.90
CA ASN A 30 26.28 21.55 -8.95
C ASN A 30 26.76 22.06 -7.59
N ASP A 31 25.90 22.78 -6.85
CA ASP A 31 26.21 23.23 -5.49
C ASP A 31 26.47 22.04 -4.56
N VAL A 32 25.70 20.96 -4.72
CA VAL A 32 25.93 19.72 -3.97
C VAL A 32 27.28 19.11 -4.31
N THR A 33 27.63 19.03 -5.59
CA THR A 33 28.91 18.46 -6.04
C THR A 33 30.10 19.25 -5.47
N VAL A 34 30.06 20.57 -5.56
CA VAL A 34 31.10 21.44 -4.97
C VAL A 34 31.10 21.34 -3.44
N HIS A 35 29.93 21.21 -2.80
CA HIS A 35 29.82 21.09 -1.35
C HIS A 35 30.45 19.80 -0.81
N ILE A 36 30.15 18.64 -1.42
CA ILE A 36 30.65 17.34 -0.93
C ILE A 36 32.18 17.19 -1.07
N GLU A 37 32.79 17.94 -1.99
CA GLU A 37 34.25 18.02 -2.18
C GLU A 37 34.97 18.87 -1.12
N LYS A 38 34.25 19.73 -0.38
CA LYS A 38 34.85 20.56 0.68
C LYS A 38 35.42 19.67 1.79
N GLN A 39 36.63 19.98 2.27
CA GLN A 39 37.25 19.27 3.41
C GLN A 39 36.35 19.28 4.66
N VAL A 40 35.61 20.35 4.89
CA VAL A 40 34.67 20.49 6.03
C VAL A 40 33.60 19.40 5.96
N HIS A 41 32.99 19.21 4.78
CA HIS A 41 32.00 18.16 4.57
C HIS A 41 32.59 16.77 4.83
N THR A 42 33.73 16.47 4.23
CA THR A 42 34.41 15.17 4.40
C THR A 42 34.71 14.88 5.87
N LYS A 43 35.13 15.89 6.65
CA LYS A 43 35.37 15.76 8.09
C LYS A 43 34.08 15.46 8.86
N ASN A 44 33.00 16.22 8.60
CA ASN A 44 31.71 16.03 9.26
C ASN A 44 31.07 14.67 8.93
N LEU A 45 31.14 14.25 7.66
CA LEU A 45 30.64 12.96 7.20
C LEU A 45 31.37 11.79 7.89
N LYS A 46 32.70 11.89 8.04
CA LYS A 46 33.50 10.88 8.75
C LYS A 46 33.22 10.83 10.25
N SER A 47 32.91 11.96 10.88
CA SER A 47 32.55 11.99 12.31
C SER A 47 31.11 11.54 12.61
N THR A 48 30.27 11.40 11.58
CA THR A 48 28.86 11.02 11.73
C THR A 48 28.71 9.49 11.70
N PRO A 49 28.40 8.84 12.83
CA PRO A 49 28.35 7.38 12.91
C PRO A 49 27.11 6.80 12.21
N TYR A 50 27.22 5.54 11.80
CA TYR A 50 26.07 4.74 11.37
C TYR A 50 25.25 4.24 12.57
N PHE A 51 23.99 3.92 12.31
CA PHE A 51 23.06 3.37 13.29
C PHE A 51 23.31 1.87 13.49
N GLU A 52 23.84 1.51 14.67
CA GLU A 52 24.18 0.15 15.12
C GLU A 52 25.20 -0.60 14.22
N ASP A 53 26.22 -1.20 14.83
CA ASP A 53 27.36 -1.81 14.11
C ASP A 53 27.00 -3.01 13.21
N LYS A 54 25.78 -3.56 13.34
CA LYS A 54 25.33 -4.72 12.54
C LYS A 54 24.49 -4.34 11.32
N PHE A 55 24.05 -3.09 11.21
CA PHE A 55 23.22 -2.59 10.10
C PHE A 55 23.99 -1.56 9.25
N GLN A 56 25.32 -1.71 9.28
CA GLN A 56 26.31 -0.64 9.35
C GLN A 56 26.49 0.24 8.11
N GLU A 57 25.72 0.07 7.05
CA GLU A 57 26.14 0.65 5.76
C GLU A 57 25.23 1.73 5.20
N SER A 58 24.03 1.96 5.73
CA SER A 58 23.10 2.87 5.03
C SER A 58 22.06 3.58 5.87
N VAL A 59 22.18 3.58 7.20
CA VAL A 59 21.44 4.53 8.05
C VAL A 59 22.41 5.30 8.94
N ARG A 60 22.56 6.61 8.71
CA ARG A 60 23.45 7.47 9.51
C ARG A 60 22.70 8.19 10.61
N LYS A 61 23.36 8.37 11.76
CA LYS A 61 22.84 9.19 12.86
C LYS A 61 23.30 10.64 12.68
N VAL A 62 22.45 11.45 12.06
CA VAL A 62 22.67 12.88 11.83
C VAL A 62 22.04 13.71 12.95
N ASN A 63 22.35 15.00 13.03
CA ASN A 63 21.78 15.88 14.07
C ASN A 63 20.24 15.90 14.05
N ALA A 64 19.66 15.89 12.85
CA ALA A 64 18.21 15.89 12.66
C ALA A 64 17.52 14.51 12.89
N GLY A 65 18.28 13.46 13.24
CA GLY A 65 17.76 12.12 13.49
C GLY A 65 18.55 11.01 12.80
N TYR A 66 17.86 10.16 12.03
CA TYR A 66 18.43 8.98 11.38
C TYR A 66 18.11 8.99 9.90
N TYR A 67 19.14 9.07 9.06
CA TYR A 67 18.99 9.20 7.62
C TYR A 67 19.30 7.91 6.90
N CYS A 68 18.33 7.36 6.17
CA CYS A 68 18.53 6.19 5.31
C CYS A 68 19.00 6.60 3.92
N GLU A 69 20.21 6.18 3.55
CA GLU A 69 20.83 6.46 2.26
C GLU A 69 20.09 5.77 1.10
N PHE A 70 19.54 4.56 1.28
CA PHE A 70 18.78 3.84 0.24
C PHE A 70 17.46 4.49 -0.11
N CYS A 71 16.73 4.89 0.93
CA CYS A 71 15.37 5.36 0.77
C CYS A 71 15.30 6.88 0.61
N ASN A 72 16.40 7.59 0.88
CA ASN A 72 16.45 9.04 0.98
C ASN A 72 15.33 9.53 1.93
N GLN A 73 15.31 8.97 3.15
CA GLN A 73 14.30 9.22 4.18
C GLN A 73 14.99 9.54 5.51
N LEU A 74 14.41 10.49 6.25
CA LEU A 74 14.88 10.92 7.56
C LEU A 74 13.86 10.49 8.63
N PHE A 75 14.34 9.85 9.69
CA PHE A 75 13.54 9.35 10.80
C PHE A 75 13.92 10.04 12.10
N THR A 76 12.95 10.33 12.95
CA THR A 76 13.18 11.05 14.21
C THR A 76 13.68 10.14 15.34
N THR A 77 13.41 8.84 15.28
CA THR A 77 13.75 7.90 16.35
C THR A 77 14.31 6.59 15.82
N SER A 78 15.17 5.94 16.61
CA SER A 78 15.76 4.64 16.30
C SER A 78 14.71 3.52 16.18
N ALA A 79 13.59 3.61 16.91
CA ALA A 79 12.50 2.64 16.81
C ALA A 79 11.88 2.63 15.41
N ILE A 80 11.67 3.81 14.81
CA ILE A 80 11.16 3.92 13.44
C ILE A 80 12.18 3.40 12.43
N VAL A 81 13.48 3.62 12.67
CA VAL A 81 14.54 3.03 11.84
C VAL A 81 14.46 1.51 11.84
N LYS A 82 14.32 0.89 13.02
CA LYS A 82 14.21 -0.58 13.14
C LYS A 82 13.02 -1.13 12.37
N LEU A 83 11.89 -0.41 12.39
CA LEU A 83 10.72 -0.76 11.58
C LEU A 83 11.00 -0.57 10.07
N HIS A 84 11.59 0.56 9.70
CA HIS A 84 11.89 0.92 8.31
C HIS A 84 12.86 -0.07 7.65
N ILE A 85 13.95 -0.46 8.30
CA ILE A 85 14.94 -1.37 7.71
C ILE A 85 14.38 -2.78 7.46
N THR A 86 13.28 -3.14 8.15
CA THR A 86 12.54 -4.39 7.92
C THR A 86 11.42 -4.25 6.88
N ASP A 87 11.14 -3.04 6.40
CA ASP A 87 10.11 -2.80 5.38
C ASP A 87 10.53 -3.42 4.03
N ALA A 88 9.61 -4.10 3.37
CA ALA A 88 9.80 -4.66 2.02
C ALA A 88 10.27 -3.60 1.01
N ILE A 89 9.83 -2.33 1.17
CA ILE A 89 10.28 -1.22 0.34
C ILE A 89 11.77 -0.95 0.56
N HIS A 90 12.22 -0.90 1.81
CA HIS A 90 13.64 -0.72 2.13
C HIS A 90 14.45 -1.89 1.60
N ILE A 91 14.00 -3.13 1.82
CA ILE A 91 14.66 -4.35 1.34
C ILE A 91 14.81 -4.33 -0.19
N SER A 92 13.73 -3.99 -0.92
CA SER A 92 13.77 -3.91 -2.38
C SER A 92 14.75 -2.85 -2.90
N LYS A 93 14.94 -1.74 -2.17
CA LYS A 93 15.89 -0.66 -2.50
C LYS A 93 17.31 -0.95 -2.02
N LYS A 94 17.44 -1.73 -0.94
CA LYS A 94 18.69 -2.25 -0.39
C LYS A 94 19.30 -3.30 -1.31
N ASN A 95 18.48 -3.99 -2.12
CA ASN A 95 18.99 -5.09 -2.93
C ASN A 95 19.99 -4.62 -3.99
N PHE A 96 21.26 -4.71 -3.63
CA PHE A 96 22.36 -4.31 -4.48
C PHE A 96 22.73 -5.46 -5.40
N ILE A 97 22.47 -5.26 -6.68
CA ILE A 97 23.08 -6.06 -7.73
C ILE A 97 24.35 -5.30 -8.14
N LYS A 98 25.52 -5.85 -7.82
CA LYS A 98 26.81 -5.31 -8.29
C LYS A 98 27.56 -6.38 -9.07
N ARG A 99 28.35 -5.95 -10.06
CA ARG A 99 29.25 -6.84 -10.79
C ARG A 99 30.63 -6.78 -10.14
N VAL A 100 31.20 -7.94 -9.79
CA VAL A 100 32.55 -8.10 -9.25
C VAL A 100 33.27 -9.10 -10.16
N GLY A 101 34.12 -8.59 -11.06
CA GLY A 101 34.69 -9.39 -12.14
C GLY A 101 33.61 -9.97 -13.06
N ASN A 102 33.60 -11.29 -13.21
CA ASN A 102 32.61 -12.03 -14.00
C ASN A 102 31.42 -12.53 -13.17
N THR A 103 31.34 -12.17 -11.89
CA THR A 103 30.28 -12.61 -10.99
C THR A 103 29.37 -11.44 -10.66
N ILE A 104 28.08 -11.73 -10.56
CA ILE A 104 27.08 -10.80 -10.05
C ILE A 104 26.88 -11.11 -8.57
N VAL A 105 27.13 -10.12 -7.72
CA VAL A 105 26.90 -10.22 -6.29
C VAL A 105 25.61 -9.50 -5.96
N ILE A 106 24.73 -10.21 -5.27
CA ILE A 106 23.45 -9.74 -4.78
C ILE A 106 23.54 -9.65 -3.27
N ASN A 107 23.13 -8.51 -2.72
CA ASN A 107 23.04 -8.25 -1.27
C ASN A 107 24.34 -8.49 -0.51
N ASP A 108 25.47 -8.44 -1.22
CA ASP A 108 26.82 -8.73 -0.71
C ASP A 108 27.01 -10.16 -0.17
N ASP A 109 25.99 -11.02 -0.26
CA ASP A 109 25.96 -12.34 0.34
C ASP A 109 25.69 -13.46 -0.67
N VAL A 110 25.09 -13.19 -1.82
CA VAL A 110 24.77 -14.21 -2.85
C VAL A 110 25.54 -13.91 -4.13
N SER A 111 26.30 -14.90 -4.61
CA SER A 111 27.01 -14.85 -5.90
C SER A 111 26.25 -15.61 -6.98
N ILE A 112 26.09 -14.95 -8.13
CA ILE A 112 25.44 -15.46 -9.34
C ILE A 112 26.47 -15.40 -10.46
N ASP A 113 26.71 -16.53 -11.11
CA ASP A 113 27.66 -16.61 -12.22
C ASP A 113 27.15 -15.89 -13.48
N GLU A 114 28.06 -15.61 -14.41
CA GLU A 114 27.74 -14.85 -15.62
C GLU A 114 26.70 -15.53 -16.51
N LYS A 115 26.69 -16.88 -16.59
CA LYS A 115 25.75 -17.62 -17.44
C LYS A 115 24.35 -17.51 -16.89
N SER A 116 24.20 -17.74 -15.59
CA SER A 116 22.93 -17.61 -14.87
C SER A 116 22.36 -16.21 -14.99
N TRP A 117 23.21 -15.19 -14.80
CA TRP A 117 22.80 -13.80 -14.96
C TRP A 117 22.33 -13.49 -16.38
N ASN A 118 23.02 -13.97 -17.42
CA ASN A 118 22.61 -13.78 -18.81
C ASN A 118 21.42 -14.67 -19.22
N GLY A 119 21.00 -15.61 -18.38
CA GLY A 119 19.92 -16.54 -18.73
C GLY A 119 20.32 -17.56 -19.76
N PHE A 120 21.57 -18.00 -19.75
CA PHE A 120 22.08 -19.04 -20.63
C PHE A 120 21.96 -20.40 -19.97
N ILE A 121 21.16 -21.28 -20.59
CA ILE A 121 20.99 -22.67 -20.19
C ILE A 121 21.28 -23.49 -21.46
N ASP A 122 22.35 -24.27 -21.41
CA ASP A 122 22.92 -24.95 -22.58
C ASP A 122 23.22 -23.98 -23.74
N LYS A 123 22.57 -24.17 -24.90
CA LYS A 123 22.68 -23.31 -26.08
C LYS A 123 21.48 -22.39 -26.27
N THR A 124 20.67 -22.20 -25.22
CA THR A 124 19.45 -21.42 -25.27
C THR A 124 19.54 -20.24 -24.31
N CYS A 125 19.22 -19.05 -24.81
CA CYS A 125 19.08 -17.85 -24.00
C CYS A 125 17.61 -17.66 -23.62
N PHE A 126 17.30 -17.82 -22.33
CA PHE A 126 15.95 -17.66 -21.79
C PHE A 126 15.51 -16.20 -21.71
N VAL A 127 16.45 -15.24 -21.70
CA VAL A 127 16.15 -13.80 -21.77
C VAL A 127 15.69 -13.40 -23.17
N CYS A 128 16.24 -14.04 -24.20
CA CYS A 128 15.90 -13.78 -25.60
C CYS A 128 14.86 -14.74 -26.18
N ASN A 129 14.66 -15.88 -25.52
CA ASN A 129 13.99 -17.07 -26.05
C ASN A 129 14.56 -17.48 -27.42
N LEU A 130 15.89 -17.60 -27.51
CA LEU A 130 16.62 -17.91 -28.74
C LEU A 130 17.76 -18.88 -28.48
N GLU A 131 17.95 -19.82 -29.41
CA GLU A 131 19.16 -20.64 -29.48
C GLU A 131 20.33 -19.80 -30.04
N PHE A 132 21.55 -20.11 -29.60
CA PHE A 132 22.78 -19.47 -30.05
C PHE A 132 23.93 -20.47 -30.19
N ASP A 133 24.82 -20.21 -31.16
CA ASP A 133 26.00 -21.05 -31.38
C ASP A 133 27.20 -20.65 -30.51
N ASP A 134 27.37 -19.34 -30.29
CA ASP A 134 28.46 -18.76 -29.51
C ASP A 134 27.92 -17.80 -28.44
N GLU A 135 28.17 -18.15 -27.18
CA GLU A 135 27.76 -17.39 -25.99
C GLU A 135 28.34 -15.97 -25.96
N ASN A 136 29.59 -15.79 -26.41
CA ASN A 136 30.27 -14.49 -26.38
C ASN A 136 29.72 -13.53 -27.43
N ILE A 137 29.29 -14.05 -28.58
CA ILE A 137 28.62 -13.25 -29.60
C ILE A 137 27.19 -12.92 -29.14
N HIS A 138 26.47 -13.87 -28.56
CA HIS A 138 25.10 -13.63 -28.10
C HIS A 138 25.05 -12.63 -26.93
N LYS A 139 25.94 -12.75 -25.93
CA LYS A 139 25.95 -11.87 -24.75
C LYS A 139 26.25 -10.41 -25.08
N THR A 140 26.97 -10.16 -26.18
CA THR A 140 27.27 -8.80 -26.67
C THR A 140 26.24 -8.28 -27.66
N ASN A 141 25.25 -9.10 -28.04
CA ASN A 141 24.17 -8.69 -28.93
C ASN A 141 23.33 -7.58 -28.30
N LYS A 142 23.10 -6.50 -29.04
CA LYS A 142 22.31 -5.34 -28.57
C LYS A 142 20.91 -5.72 -28.09
N LYS A 143 20.23 -6.64 -28.78
CA LYS A 143 18.88 -7.11 -28.40
C LYS A 143 18.92 -7.87 -27.08
N HIS A 144 19.91 -8.73 -26.91
CA HIS A 144 20.12 -9.46 -25.65
C HIS A 144 20.34 -8.52 -24.47
N ILE A 145 21.26 -7.55 -24.61
CA ILE A 145 21.54 -6.56 -23.57
C ILE A 145 20.28 -5.78 -23.18
N LEU A 146 19.47 -5.35 -24.17
CA LEU A 146 18.22 -4.64 -23.90
C LEU A 146 17.21 -5.51 -23.16
N ASN A 147 16.99 -6.75 -23.61
CA ASN A 147 16.09 -7.69 -22.94
C ASN A 147 16.57 -8.00 -21.52
N LEU A 148 17.88 -8.15 -21.32
CA LEU A 148 18.50 -8.41 -20.03
C LEU A 148 18.24 -7.25 -19.05
N ILE A 149 18.41 -6.00 -19.50
CA ILE A 149 18.15 -4.79 -18.70
C ILE A 149 16.64 -4.64 -18.41
N GLN A 150 15.79 -4.93 -19.39
CA GLN A 150 14.33 -4.82 -19.24
C GLN A 150 13.73 -5.94 -18.39
N SER A 151 14.43 -7.07 -18.24
CA SER A 151 13.95 -8.19 -17.45
C SER A 151 13.81 -7.80 -15.98
N LYS A 152 12.64 -8.09 -15.40
CA LYS A 152 12.38 -7.80 -14.00
C LYS A 152 12.96 -8.91 -13.13
N VAL A 153 13.98 -8.57 -12.35
CA VAL A 153 14.53 -9.43 -11.30
C VAL A 153 13.74 -9.18 -10.02
N GLU A 154 13.25 -10.26 -9.42
CA GLU A 154 12.49 -10.27 -8.18
C GLU A 154 13.23 -11.11 -7.14
N PHE A 155 12.96 -10.79 -5.87
CA PHE A 155 13.60 -11.42 -4.71
C PHE A 155 12.51 -12.05 -3.85
N ARG A 156 12.72 -13.29 -3.42
CA ARG A 156 11.90 -14.04 -2.45
C ARG A 156 12.79 -14.54 -1.33
N ASP A 157 12.20 -15.09 -0.28
CA ASP A 157 12.97 -15.72 0.79
C ASP A 157 13.89 -16.79 0.20
N LYS A 158 15.21 -16.57 0.36
CA LYS A 158 16.30 -17.37 -0.22
C LYS A 158 16.25 -17.59 -1.73
N GLY A 159 15.63 -16.69 -2.49
CA GLY A 159 15.47 -16.83 -3.95
C GLY A 159 15.71 -15.54 -4.72
N VAL A 160 16.48 -15.64 -5.81
CA VAL A 160 16.63 -14.58 -6.81
C VAL A 160 16.14 -15.13 -8.13
N PHE A 161 15.14 -14.48 -8.74
CA PHE A 161 14.54 -14.98 -9.96
C PHE A 161 14.20 -13.87 -10.93
N ARG A 162 14.11 -14.23 -12.21
CA ARG A 162 13.75 -13.35 -13.30
C ARG A 162 12.44 -13.85 -13.91
N LYS A 163 11.47 -12.97 -14.07
CA LYS A 163 10.23 -13.32 -14.79
C LYS A 163 10.52 -13.39 -16.30
N ILE A 164 10.25 -14.54 -16.91
CA ILE A 164 10.39 -14.73 -18.37
C ILE A 164 9.03 -14.54 -19.03
N GLU A 165 8.01 -15.27 -18.55
CA GLU A 165 6.63 -15.21 -19.03
C GLU A 165 5.67 -15.09 -17.85
N ASN A 166 4.35 -15.04 -18.10
CA ASN A 166 3.36 -14.78 -17.05
C ASN A 166 3.44 -15.75 -15.87
N ASN A 167 3.78 -17.03 -16.13
CA ASN A 167 3.88 -18.09 -15.12
C ASN A 167 5.24 -18.82 -15.10
N LEU A 168 6.22 -18.35 -15.88
CA LEU A 168 7.54 -18.99 -15.98
C LEU A 168 8.62 -18.07 -15.43
N PHE A 169 9.34 -18.54 -14.41
CA PHE A 169 10.42 -17.81 -13.78
C PHE A 169 11.75 -18.52 -14.05
N GLN A 170 12.83 -17.78 -14.19
CA GLN A 170 14.18 -18.32 -14.12
C GLN A 170 14.70 -18.16 -12.70
N CYS A 171 15.04 -19.25 -12.01
CA CYS A 171 15.81 -19.15 -10.78
C CYS A 171 17.26 -18.82 -11.14
N LEU A 172 17.78 -17.66 -10.75
CA LEU A 172 19.15 -17.24 -11.08
C LEU A 172 20.20 -17.94 -10.24
N ILE A 173 19.81 -18.61 -9.15
CA ILE A 173 20.69 -19.43 -8.31
C ILE A 173 20.85 -20.83 -8.92
N CYS A 174 19.73 -21.42 -9.35
CA CYS A 174 19.72 -22.76 -9.93
C CYS A 174 19.98 -22.77 -11.45
N ASN A 175 19.91 -21.61 -12.08
CA ASN A 175 19.92 -21.39 -13.52
C ASN A 175 18.95 -22.29 -14.29
N ASN A 176 17.72 -22.41 -13.80
CA ASN A 176 16.69 -23.25 -14.41
C ASN A 176 15.35 -22.50 -14.50
N PRO A 177 14.53 -22.80 -15.51
CA PRO A 177 13.13 -22.41 -15.51
C PRO A 177 12.39 -23.17 -14.40
N VAL A 178 11.61 -22.45 -13.60
CA VAL A 178 10.97 -22.95 -12.39
C VAL A 178 9.56 -22.37 -12.23
N ASP A 179 8.73 -23.09 -11.49
CA ASP A 179 7.45 -22.60 -10.98
C ASP A 179 7.60 -21.96 -9.58
N SER A 180 6.47 -21.61 -8.95
CA SER A 180 6.47 -21.01 -7.62
C SER A 180 6.85 -21.95 -6.48
N THR A 181 6.81 -23.27 -6.67
CA THR A 181 7.07 -24.28 -5.62
C THR A 181 8.55 -24.63 -5.48
N HIS A 182 9.36 -24.35 -6.50
CA HIS A 182 10.79 -24.66 -6.53
C HIS A 182 11.58 -24.14 -5.31
N PHE A 183 11.21 -22.97 -4.77
CA PHE A 183 11.92 -22.32 -3.67
C PHE A 183 11.86 -23.09 -2.36
N GLU A 184 10.91 -24.03 -2.22
CA GLU A 184 10.77 -24.89 -1.03
C GLU A 184 11.57 -26.20 -1.16
N SER A 185 12.20 -26.45 -2.32
CA SER A 185 12.95 -27.67 -2.56
C SER A 185 14.29 -27.68 -1.81
N SER A 186 14.65 -28.83 -1.25
CA SER A 186 15.95 -29.03 -0.59
C SER A 186 17.13 -28.80 -1.54
N GLU A 187 16.95 -29.07 -2.84
CA GLU A 187 17.97 -28.84 -3.87
C GLU A 187 18.27 -27.35 -4.06
N HIS A 188 17.23 -26.51 -4.08
CA HIS A 188 17.38 -25.06 -4.17
C HIS A 188 18.09 -24.49 -2.95
N GLU A 189 17.71 -24.93 -1.74
CA GLU A 189 18.37 -24.54 -0.49
C GLU A 189 19.87 -24.86 -0.50
N GLU A 190 20.25 -26.06 -0.95
CA GLU A 190 21.66 -26.46 -1.05
C GLU A 190 22.44 -25.57 -2.03
N LYS A 191 21.86 -25.26 -3.20
CA LYS A 191 22.47 -24.36 -4.19
C LYS A 191 22.56 -22.92 -3.68
N TYR A 192 21.53 -22.44 -3.00
CA TYR A 192 21.52 -21.13 -2.37
C TYR A 192 22.66 -21.00 -1.35
N GLU A 193 22.83 -22.00 -0.48
CA GLU A 193 23.90 -22.02 0.52
C GLU A 193 25.31 -22.13 -0.07
N LYS A 194 25.46 -22.69 -1.28
CA LYS A 194 26.72 -22.69 -2.05
C LYS A 194 27.00 -21.34 -2.70
N CYS A 195 25.97 -20.69 -3.25
CA CYS A 195 26.06 -19.34 -3.81
C CYS A 195 26.29 -18.29 -2.73
N ARG A 196 25.88 -18.58 -1.49
CA ARG A 196 26.12 -17.73 -0.34
C ARG A 196 27.62 -17.61 -0.10
N LEU A 197 28.13 -16.39 -0.22
CA LEU A 197 29.52 -16.01 -0.06
C LEU A 197 29.97 -16.25 1.38
N LYS A 198 30.33 -17.50 1.71
CA LYS A 198 30.81 -17.83 3.06
C LYS A 198 32.16 -17.20 3.37
N ASN A 199 32.93 -16.79 2.36
CA ASN A 199 34.23 -16.14 2.51
C ASN A 199 34.60 -15.37 1.23
N ILE A 200 34.13 -14.12 1.02
CA ILE A 200 34.95 -13.21 0.21
C ILE A 200 36.02 -12.69 1.17
N PRO A 201 37.30 -13.11 1.04
CA PRO A 201 38.36 -12.45 1.79
C PRO A 201 38.34 -10.97 1.40
N SER A 202 38.05 -10.10 2.36
CA SER A 202 37.95 -8.65 2.20
C SER A 202 39.22 -8.12 1.50
N THR A 203 39.20 -8.07 0.17
CA THR A 203 40.35 -7.69 -0.65
C THR A 203 40.24 -6.21 -0.92
N SER A 204 40.44 -5.41 0.13
CA SER A 204 40.97 -4.06 -0.03
C SER A 204 42.49 -4.18 -0.06
N ASN A 205 43.07 -4.00 -1.26
CA ASN A 205 44.50 -3.88 -1.55
C ASN A 205 45.32 -5.18 -1.51
N SER A 206 45.36 -5.91 -2.63
CA SER A 206 46.60 -6.38 -3.31
C SER A 206 46.24 -7.44 -4.35
N ILE A 207 46.12 -7.04 -5.62
CA ILE A 207 46.25 -7.96 -6.76
C ILE A 207 47.24 -7.31 -7.72
N VAL A 208 48.52 -7.59 -7.49
CA VAL A 208 49.55 -7.66 -8.53
C VAL A 208 50.34 -8.92 -8.21
N GLN A 209 50.50 -9.76 -9.25
CA GLN A 209 51.28 -11.01 -9.30
C GLN A 209 50.62 -12.24 -8.68
N GLU A 210 50.04 -13.07 -9.54
CA GLU A 210 50.38 -14.51 -9.63
C GLU A 210 49.67 -15.13 -10.83
N THR A 211 50.37 -15.18 -11.97
CA THR A 211 50.19 -16.22 -12.99
C THR A 211 51.56 -16.49 -13.60
N ASN A 212 52.27 -17.46 -13.03
CA ASN A 212 53.34 -18.20 -13.69
C ASN A 212 53.67 -19.40 -12.80
N GLU A 213 52.94 -20.50 -12.98
CA GLU A 213 53.44 -21.87 -12.79
C GLU A 213 52.32 -22.87 -13.07
N GLU A 214 52.12 -23.23 -14.35
CA GLU A 214 51.66 -24.58 -14.72
C GLU A 214 51.79 -24.82 -16.23
N GLN A 215 53.03 -24.83 -16.73
CA GLN A 215 53.36 -25.53 -17.98
C GLN A 215 54.72 -26.19 -17.85
N LYS A 216 54.73 -27.45 -17.42
CA LYS A 216 55.85 -28.36 -17.68
C LYS A 216 55.39 -29.82 -17.61
N LYS A 217 55.17 -30.43 -18.78
CA LYS A 217 55.74 -31.73 -19.20
C LYS A 217 54.98 -32.30 -20.40
N THR A 218 55.59 -32.17 -21.57
CA THR A 218 55.71 -33.25 -22.56
C THR A 218 56.76 -32.83 -23.58
N GLU A 219 58.00 -33.27 -23.35
CA GLU A 219 59.04 -33.36 -24.37
C GLU A 219 58.75 -34.60 -25.23
N ILE A 220 58.91 -34.49 -26.55
CA ILE A 220 59.58 -35.48 -27.43
C ILE A 220 60.00 -34.77 -28.73
N ASP A 221 61.32 -34.79 -28.92
CA ASP A 221 62.23 -34.68 -30.08
C ASP A 221 61.91 -33.91 -31.39
N PRO A 222 62.86 -33.08 -31.86
CA PRO A 222 62.86 -32.45 -33.18
C PRO A 222 63.77 -33.19 -34.19
N LYS A 223 63.25 -33.50 -35.38
CA LYS A 223 64.07 -33.71 -36.58
C LYS A 223 63.43 -33.06 -37.81
N ARG A 224 64.08 -31.99 -38.28
CA ARG A 224 64.66 -31.85 -39.63
C ARG A 224 63.73 -32.15 -40.82
N ASN A 225 63.30 -31.14 -41.59
CA ASN A 225 64.00 -30.67 -42.81
C ASN A 225 63.20 -29.60 -43.57
N GLU A 226 63.92 -28.92 -44.45
CA GLU A 226 63.60 -27.78 -45.32
C GLU A 226 62.52 -27.98 -46.41
N ASN A 227 62.04 -26.83 -46.89
CA ASN A 227 61.61 -26.49 -48.26
C ASN A 227 60.37 -27.18 -48.86
N GLN A 228 59.33 -26.40 -49.16
CA GLN A 228 59.04 -25.91 -50.53
C GLN A 228 57.74 -25.09 -50.59
N LEU A 229 57.76 -24.09 -51.47
CA LEU A 229 56.61 -23.37 -52.00
C LEU A 229 55.57 -24.35 -52.57
N ASP A 230 54.27 -24.05 -52.42
CA ASP A 230 53.51 -23.62 -53.60
C ASP A 230 52.14 -23.01 -53.30
N LYS A 231 51.77 -22.12 -54.22
CA LYS A 231 50.49 -21.44 -54.36
C LYS A 231 49.38 -22.45 -54.62
N GLN A 232 48.20 -22.22 -54.04
CA GLN A 232 46.95 -22.28 -54.80
C GLN A 232 45.81 -21.57 -54.05
N ALA A 233 45.33 -20.50 -54.68
CA ALA A 233 44.03 -19.91 -54.42
C ALA A 233 42.95 -20.88 -54.93
N ASN A 234 41.86 -21.03 -54.18
CA ASN A 234 40.61 -21.53 -54.72
C ASN A 234 39.43 -20.74 -54.17
N GLU A 235 38.71 -20.14 -55.12
CA GLU A 235 37.42 -19.50 -54.97
C GLU A 235 36.38 -20.49 -54.45
N ILE A 236 35.62 -20.09 -53.42
CA ILE A 236 34.36 -20.73 -53.07
C ILE A 236 33.25 -19.70 -53.22
N LYS A 237 32.47 -19.87 -54.30
CA LYS A 237 31.21 -19.15 -54.57
C LYS A 237 30.13 -19.55 -53.55
N PRO A 238 29.30 -18.62 -53.06
CA PRO A 238 28.18 -18.96 -52.19
C PRO A 238 26.99 -19.49 -53.03
N LYS A 239 26.52 -20.69 -52.71
CA LYS A 239 25.26 -21.24 -53.22
C LYS A 239 24.09 -20.58 -52.48
N VAL A 240 23.31 -19.81 -53.24
CA VAL A 240 21.98 -19.32 -52.89
C VAL A 240 21.01 -20.51 -52.83
N SER A 241 20.39 -20.76 -51.68
CA SER A 241 19.22 -21.63 -51.58
C SER A 241 17.96 -20.78 -51.39
N THR A 242 17.10 -20.84 -52.41
CA THR A 242 15.79 -20.21 -52.48
C THR A 242 14.77 -21.10 -51.79
N ASN A 243 14.39 -20.75 -50.55
CA ASN A 243 13.23 -21.38 -49.90
C ASN A 243 11.95 -20.59 -50.18
N LYS A 244 11.03 -21.26 -50.88
CA LYS A 244 9.69 -20.81 -51.27
C LYS A 244 8.86 -20.43 -50.05
N LYS A 245 8.37 -19.18 -50.02
CA LYS A 245 7.34 -18.72 -49.08
C LYS A 245 5.99 -19.37 -49.41
N LYS A 246 5.43 -20.13 -48.46
CA LYS A 246 4.01 -20.50 -48.44
C LYS A 246 3.19 -19.24 -48.08
N LYS A 247 2.31 -18.81 -49.00
CA LYS A 247 1.28 -17.80 -48.74
C LYS A 247 0.20 -18.42 -47.84
N VAL A 248 0.02 -17.86 -46.65
CA VAL A 248 -1.19 -18.04 -45.85
C VAL A 248 -2.04 -16.79 -46.07
N HIS A 249 -3.21 -16.97 -46.69
CA HIS A 249 -4.24 -15.95 -46.80
C HIS A 249 -4.88 -15.78 -45.42
N ASN A 250 -4.60 -14.67 -44.74
CA ASN A 250 -5.37 -14.25 -43.58
C ASN A 250 -6.33 -13.14 -44.01
N LYS A 251 -7.61 -13.30 -43.66
CA LYS A 251 -8.71 -12.41 -44.04
C LYS A 251 -8.59 -11.08 -43.30
N ASN A 252 -8.53 -9.98 -44.06
CA ASN A 252 -8.62 -8.60 -43.57
C ASN A 252 -10.06 -8.31 -43.13
N VAL A 253 -10.30 -8.25 -41.82
CA VAL A 253 -11.48 -7.64 -41.21
C VAL A 253 -11.03 -6.96 -39.92
N ALA A 254 -10.41 -5.78 -40.00
CA ALA A 254 -10.19 -4.88 -38.84
C ALA A 254 -9.61 -3.49 -39.19
N ASP A 255 -8.98 -3.29 -40.35
CA ASP A 255 -8.19 -2.07 -40.58
C ASP A 255 -9.01 -0.78 -40.80
N ASN A 256 -10.26 -0.88 -41.25
CA ASN A 256 -11.05 0.32 -41.57
C ASN A 256 -11.52 1.10 -40.32
N ASN A 257 -11.66 0.46 -39.16
CA ASN A 257 -12.18 1.13 -37.96
C ASN A 257 -11.12 1.97 -37.22
N TYR A 258 -9.83 1.64 -37.38
CA TYR A 258 -8.76 2.34 -36.66
C TYR A 258 -8.41 3.71 -37.25
N HIS A 259 -8.58 3.88 -38.57
CA HIS A 259 -8.37 5.17 -39.22
C HIS A 259 -9.40 6.21 -38.75
N ASP A 260 -10.65 5.80 -38.57
CA ASP A 260 -11.73 6.69 -38.12
C ASP A 260 -11.53 7.13 -36.66
N ILE A 261 -11.04 6.23 -35.81
CA ILE A 261 -10.71 6.55 -34.41
C ILE A 261 -9.52 7.53 -34.32
N ASP A 262 -8.47 7.36 -35.14
CA ASP A 262 -7.33 8.28 -35.16
C ASP A 262 -7.75 9.69 -35.59
N GLN A 263 -8.56 9.80 -36.63
CA GLN A 263 -9.11 11.09 -37.06
C GLN A 263 -10.01 11.71 -35.98
N PHE A 264 -10.80 10.90 -35.27
CA PHE A 264 -11.62 11.38 -34.16
C PHE A 264 -10.77 11.96 -33.01
N VAL A 265 -9.67 11.29 -32.62
CA VAL A 265 -8.77 11.79 -31.57
C VAL A 265 -8.14 13.12 -31.99
N LEU A 266 -7.62 13.19 -33.22
CA LEU A 266 -7.00 14.39 -33.77
C LEU A 266 -7.99 15.57 -33.87
N ASN A 267 -9.23 15.30 -34.29
CA ASN A 267 -10.31 16.30 -34.32
C ASN A 267 -10.65 16.82 -32.92
N LYS A 268 -10.71 15.97 -31.90
CA LYS A 268 -10.97 16.39 -30.51
C LYS A 268 -9.82 17.19 -29.90
N LEU A 269 -8.59 16.91 -30.32
CA LEU A 269 -7.40 17.69 -29.94
C LEU A 269 -7.25 18.98 -30.75
N GLY A 270 -8.08 19.20 -31.78
CA GLY A 270 -7.97 20.34 -32.70
C GLY A 270 -6.66 20.34 -33.49
N ALA A 271 -6.08 19.15 -33.75
CA ALA A 271 -4.76 18.99 -34.33
C ALA A 271 -4.83 18.19 -35.64
N LYS A 272 -3.94 18.50 -36.59
CA LYS A 272 -3.84 17.76 -37.87
C LYS A 272 -3.03 16.47 -37.76
N ASP A 273 -2.17 16.38 -36.75
CA ASP A 273 -1.30 15.24 -36.45
C ASP A 273 -1.04 15.24 -34.93
N TYR A 274 -0.57 14.13 -34.38
CA TYR A 274 -0.22 14.01 -32.96
C TYR A 274 0.98 14.87 -32.59
N VAL A 275 1.73 15.36 -33.59
CA VAL A 275 2.87 16.26 -33.41
C VAL A 275 2.56 17.62 -34.02
N THR A 276 2.54 18.66 -33.17
CA THR A 276 2.35 20.06 -33.59
C THR A 276 3.62 20.89 -33.35
N ASP A 277 3.72 22.06 -33.95
CA ASP A 277 4.76 23.03 -33.61
C ASP A 277 4.32 23.89 -32.42
N LYS A 278 5.22 24.03 -31.43
CA LYS A 278 5.08 24.92 -30.28
C LYS A 278 6.44 25.57 -30.01
N ASP A 279 6.51 26.89 -30.11
CA ASP A 279 7.73 27.68 -29.87
C ASP A 279 8.93 27.22 -30.71
N SER A 280 8.71 26.97 -32.00
CA SER A 280 9.72 26.46 -32.96
C SER A 280 10.26 25.07 -32.65
N LYS A 281 9.63 24.32 -31.74
CA LYS A 281 9.93 22.92 -31.44
C LYS A 281 8.74 22.04 -31.77
N LYS A 282 9.00 20.77 -32.07
CA LYS A 282 7.94 19.78 -32.30
C LYS A 282 7.42 19.34 -30.94
N TRP A 283 6.11 19.19 -30.77
CA TRP A 283 5.48 18.79 -29.51
C TRP A 283 4.46 17.70 -29.80
N CYS A 284 4.66 16.53 -29.20
CA CYS A 284 3.71 15.44 -29.28
C CYS A 284 2.59 15.66 -28.26
N LEU A 285 1.37 15.89 -28.73
CA LEU A 285 0.17 16.12 -27.92
C LEU A 285 -0.21 14.88 -27.09
N LEU A 286 0.09 13.70 -27.61
CA LEU A 286 -0.31 12.42 -27.00
C LEU A 286 0.60 12.02 -25.82
N CYS A 287 1.89 12.31 -25.94
CA CYS A 287 2.90 12.01 -24.92
C CYS A 287 3.24 13.23 -24.05
N ASP A 288 2.67 14.40 -24.37
CA ASP A 288 3.02 15.70 -23.82
C ASP A 288 4.54 15.95 -23.78
N TRP A 289 5.20 15.72 -24.93
CA TRP A 289 6.67 15.73 -25.00
C TRP A 289 7.19 16.62 -26.13
N ILE A 290 8.05 17.59 -25.78
CA ILE A 290 8.78 18.44 -26.73
C ILE A 290 9.92 17.65 -27.36
N LEU A 291 9.90 17.54 -28.68
CA LEU A 291 10.78 16.75 -29.53
C LEU A 291 11.69 17.66 -30.36
N GLU A 292 12.94 17.23 -30.54
CA GLU A 292 13.80 17.78 -31.59
C GLU A 292 13.33 17.30 -32.97
N PRO A 293 13.48 18.10 -34.04
CA PRO A 293 12.97 17.75 -35.37
C PRO A 293 13.46 16.40 -35.92
N ASN A 294 14.69 16.00 -35.57
CA ASN A 294 15.31 14.75 -35.99
C ASN A 294 14.76 13.50 -35.27
N ILE A 295 14.12 13.63 -34.11
CA ILE A 295 13.61 12.49 -33.33
C ILE A 295 12.11 12.23 -33.51
N VAL A 296 11.39 13.11 -34.23
CA VAL A 296 9.93 13.01 -34.40
C VAL A 296 9.51 11.64 -34.97
N SER A 297 10.14 11.21 -36.07
CA SER A 297 9.83 9.91 -36.69
C SER A 297 10.14 8.73 -35.77
N ALA A 298 11.25 8.78 -35.04
CA ALA A 298 11.61 7.74 -34.08
C ALA A 298 10.64 7.70 -32.88
N HIS A 299 10.19 8.88 -32.42
CA HIS A 299 9.23 9.00 -31.32
C HIS A 299 7.85 8.45 -31.69
N ILE A 300 7.29 8.83 -32.85
CA ILE A 300 5.96 8.36 -33.29
C ILE A 300 5.94 6.84 -33.43
N ASN A 301 7.05 6.25 -33.88
CA ASN A 301 7.22 4.81 -34.01
C ASN A 301 7.70 4.12 -32.71
N SER A 302 7.90 4.87 -31.62
CA SER A 302 8.37 4.31 -30.36
C SER A 302 7.28 3.50 -29.66
N GLN A 303 7.68 2.44 -28.95
CA GLN A 303 6.76 1.63 -28.13
C GLN A 303 5.99 2.47 -27.11
N HIS A 304 6.61 3.53 -26.57
CA HIS A 304 5.94 4.46 -25.67
C HIS A 304 4.77 5.17 -26.35
N HIS A 305 5.00 5.79 -27.51
CA HIS A 305 3.96 6.50 -28.26
C HIS A 305 2.82 5.56 -28.68
N LEU A 306 3.16 4.38 -29.21
CA LEU A 306 2.17 3.37 -29.61
C LEU A 306 1.33 2.87 -28.42
N THR A 307 1.95 2.72 -27.24
CA THR A 307 1.23 2.32 -26.01
C THR A 307 0.28 3.41 -25.55
N MET A 308 0.73 4.67 -25.54
CA MET A 308 -0.12 5.81 -25.17
C MET A 308 -1.29 5.98 -26.15
N LEU A 309 -1.05 5.76 -27.43
CA LEU A 309 -2.07 5.79 -28.47
C LEU A 309 -3.12 4.71 -28.25
N ARG A 310 -2.67 3.47 -28.01
CA ARG A 310 -3.56 2.35 -27.69
C ARG A 310 -4.43 2.65 -26.47
N LEU A 311 -3.85 3.14 -25.38
CA LEU A 311 -4.59 3.48 -24.15
C LEU A 311 -5.63 4.58 -24.39
N HIS A 312 -5.33 5.58 -25.23
CA HIS A 312 -6.30 6.61 -25.59
C HIS A 312 -7.43 6.07 -26.47
N LYS A 313 -7.12 5.22 -27.45
CA LYS A 313 -8.12 4.52 -28.27
C LYS A 313 -9.05 3.67 -27.39
N GLU A 314 -8.50 2.92 -26.44
CA GLU A 314 -9.28 2.13 -25.48
C GLU A 314 -10.19 3.01 -24.62
N ARG A 315 -9.69 4.15 -24.11
CA ARG A 315 -10.53 5.10 -23.34
C ARG A 315 -11.67 5.70 -24.15
N ILE A 316 -11.48 5.93 -25.45
CA ILE A 316 -12.50 6.50 -26.33
C ILE A 316 -13.53 5.43 -26.70
N ALA A 317 -13.06 4.22 -27.05
CA ALA A 317 -13.92 3.07 -27.31
C ALA A 317 -14.80 2.77 -26.09
N ASN A 318 -14.24 2.81 -24.88
CA ASN A 318 -14.96 2.54 -23.64
C ASN A 318 -15.89 3.68 -23.19
N LYS A 319 -15.78 4.89 -23.76
CA LYS A 319 -16.66 6.03 -23.46
C LYS A 319 -17.88 6.14 -24.38
N SER A 320 -18.05 5.21 -25.33
CA SER A 320 -19.13 5.27 -26.32
C SER A 320 -20.15 4.15 -26.05
N PRO A 321 -21.31 4.50 -25.46
CA PRO A 321 -22.53 4.35 -26.25
C PRO A 321 -23.40 5.61 -26.08
N ILE A 322 -23.14 6.63 -26.90
CA ILE A 322 -24.16 7.64 -27.19
C ILE A 322 -24.80 7.17 -28.49
N GLN A 323 -26.07 6.76 -28.40
CA GLN A 323 -26.90 6.46 -29.56
C GLN A 323 -26.96 7.71 -30.44
N VAL A 324 -26.43 7.60 -31.66
CA VAL A 324 -26.67 8.56 -32.72
C VAL A 324 -28.03 8.20 -33.30
N GLU A 325 -29.09 8.86 -32.84
CA GLU A 325 -30.33 8.93 -33.60
C GLU A 325 -30.09 9.80 -34.83
N SER A 326 -30.27 9.18 -35.98
CA SER A 326 -30.34 9.84 -37.27
C SER A 326 -31.68 10.56 -37.37
N ASP A 327 -31.66 11.87 -37.55
CA ASP A 327 -32.71 12.54 -38.31
C ASP A 327 -32.16 13.75 -39.08
N VAL A 328 -32.87 14.02 -40.16
CA VAL A 328 -32.49 14.71 -41.38
C VAL A 328 -32.98 16.16 -41.36
N GLU A 329 -32.25 17.00 -42.09
CA GLU A 329 -32.62 18.30 -42.71
C GLU A 329 -32.58 19.64 -41.90
N ASP A 330 -31.62 20.46 -42.36
CA ASP A 330 -31.76 21.84 -42.84
C ASP A 330 -31.67 23.09 -41.91
N ASN A 331 -30.61 23.85 -42.22
CA ASN A 331 -30.46 25.30 -42.27
C ASN A 331 -30.29 26.13 -40.97
N ALA A 332 -29.01 26.47 -40.76
CA ALA A 332 -28.46 27.82 -40.53
C ALA A 332 -29.18 28.75 -39.53
N VAL A 333 -28.55 28.97 -38.37
CA VAL A 333 -28.15 30.30 -37.84
C VAL A 333 -27.03 30.08 -36.82
N TYR A 334 -25.95 30.86 -36.97
CA TYR A 334 -24.85 30.97 -36.01
C TYR A 334 -25.38 31.61 -34.72
N ASP A 335 -25.33 30.89 -33.58
CA ASP A 335 -25.26 31.57 -32.29
C ASP A 335 -24.50 30.79 -31.22
N LYS A 336 -23.76 31.58 -30.43
CA LYS A 336 -22.82 31.20 -29.37
C LYS A 336 -23.58 30.51 -28.23
N VAL A 337 -23.44 29.19 -28.09
CA VAL A 337 -23.90 28.46 -26.89
C VAL A 337 -22.75 28.38 -25.89
N THR A 338 -22.73 29.32 -24.95
CA THR A 338 -22.06 29.16 -23.65
C THR A 338 -22.90 28.21 -22.80
N THR A 339 -22.41 27.00 -22.54
CA THR A 339 -22.99 26.09 -21.54
C THR A 339 -22.59 26.57 -20.14
N THR A 340 -23.30 27.57 -19.62
CA THR A 340 -23.33 27.86 -18.19
C THR A 340 -24.50 27.09 -17.59
N ASP A 341 -24.22 26.18 -16.65
CA ASP A 341 -25.25 25.49 -15.87
C ASP A 341 -26.15 26.55 -15.19
N PRO A 342 -27.43 26.70 -15.59
CA PRO A 342 -28.31 27.74 -15.05
C PRO A 342 -28.62 27.54 -13.55
N VAL A 343 -28.26 26.38 -13.00
CA VAL A 343 -28.47 26.01 -11.59
C VAL A 343 -27.46 26.67 -10.65
N SER A 344 -26.31 27.15 -11.16
CA SER A 344 -25.25 27.72 -10.32
C SER A 344 -25.58 29.14 -9.83
N ASP A 345 -26.26 29.95 -10.63
CA ASP A 345 -26.41 31.39 -10.36
C ASP A 345 -27.43 31.66 -9.24
N GLU A 346 -28.56 30.93 -9.21
CA GLU A 346 -29.59 31.11 -8.17
C GLU A 346 -29.08 30.72 -6.76
N LEU A 347 -28.17 29.74 -6.69
CA LEU A 347 -27.54 29.34 -5.43
C LEU A 347 -26.58 30.41 -4.93
N MET A 348 -25.80 31.03 -5.84
CA MET A 348 -24.82 32.07 -5.51
C MET A 348 -25.49 33.31 -4.94
N ASP A 349 -26.63 33.71 -5.50
CA ASP A 349 -27.40 34.86 -5.01
C ASP A 349 -28.04 34.60 -3.62
N SER A 350 -28.31 33.33 -3.29
CA SER A 350 -29.00 32.94 -2.06
C SER A 350 -28.07 32.60 -0.88
N ILE A 351 -26.74 32.58 -1.05
CA ILE A 351 -25.78 32.15 0.00
C ILE A 351 -25.95 32.95 1.30
N THR A 352 -26.01 34.28 1.18
CA THR A 352 -26.11 35.14 2.38
C THR A 352 -27.44 34.94 3.13
N GLU A 353 -28.52 34.58 2.43
CA GLU A 353 -29.79 34.22 3.04
C GLU A 353 -29.71 32.89 3.77
N PHE A 354 -29.08 31.89 3.17
CA PHE A 354 -28.89 30.56 3.75
C PHE A 354 -28.01 30.60 5.01
N GLU A 355 -26.93 31.37 5.00
CA GLU A 355 -26.05 31.55 6.15
C GLU A 355 -26.76 32.24 7.32
N ARG A 356 -27.62 33.24 7.07
CA ARG A 356 -28.46 33.87 8.10
C ARG A 356 -29.41 32.88 8.77
N HIS A 357 -29.82 31.83 8.06
CA HIS A 357 -30.66 30.76 8.59
C HIS A 357 -29.86 29.63 9.24
N GLY A 358 -28.54 29.75 9.33
CA GLY A 358 -27.66 28.76 9.94
C GLY A 358 -27.28 27.63 9.00
N VAL A 359 -27.35 27.83 7.68
CA VAL A 359 -26.85 26.86 6.70
C VAL A 359 -25.49 27.35 6.18
N LYS A 360 -24.42 26.61 6.47
CA LYS A 360 -23.08 26.88 5.94
C LYS A 360 -22.95 26.24 4.56
N ILE A 361 -22.51 27.02 3.57
CA ILE A 361 -22.33 26.57 2.19
C ILE A 361 -20.84 26.57 1.84
N ASN A 362 -20.32 25.45 1.36
CA ASN A 362 -18.97 25.34 0.85
C ASN A 362 -19.03 25.13 -0.67
N LEU A 363 -18.71 26.18 -1.42
CA LEU A 363 -18.73 26.19 -2.89
C LEU A 363 -17.68 25.26 -3.51
N GLU A 364 -16.50 25.18 -2.89
CA GLU A 364 -15.39 24.36 -3.38
C GLU A 364 -15.72 22.87 -3.29
N MET A 365 -16.33 22.46 -2.18
CA MET A 365 -16.75 21.08 -1.95
C MET A 365 -18.15 20.77 -2.49
N ARG A 366 -18.90 21.77 -2.97
CA ARG A 366 -20.32 21.67 -3.32
C ARG A 366 -21.14 20.97 -2.22
N THR A 367 -21.01 21.46 -0.98
CA THR A 367 -21.75 20.92 0.19
C THR A 367 -22.47 22.01 0.98
N ALA A 368 -23.61 21.67 1.57
CA ALA A 368 -24.36 22.52 2.49
C ALA A 368 -24.60 21.81 3.83
N TYR A 369 -24.52 22.55 4.94
CA TYR A 369 -24.67 21.99 6.30
C TYR A 369 -25.48 22.92 7.20
N CYS A 370 -26.58 22.43 7.77
CA CYS A 370 -27.40 23.21 8.71
C CYS A 370 -26.88 23.07 10.15
N THR A 371 -26.42 24.17 10.74
CA THR A 371 -25.92 24.24 12.12
C THR A 371 -27.02 24.15 13.18
N LYS A 372 -28.28 24.36 12.81
CA LYS A 372 -29.41 24.30 13.76
C LYS A 372 -29.82 22.87 14.12
N CYS A 373 -29.69 21.93 13.19
CA CYS A 373 -30.01 20.51 13.42
C CYS A 373 -28.87 19.54 13.08
N SER A 374 -27.70 20.06 12.70
CA SER A 374 -26.52 19.26 12.37
C SER A 374 -26.75 18.26 11.24
N VAL A 375 -27.46 18.68 10.18
CA VAL A 375 -27.78 17.84 9.02
C VAL A 375 -27.08 18.37 7.77
N HIS A 376 -26.48 17.48 6.99
CA HIS A 376 -25.98 17.77 5.64
C HIS A 376 -27.15 17.85 4.65
N LEU A 377 -27.12 18.87 3.81
CA LEU A 377 -28.14 19.12 2.79
C LEU A 377 -27.50 18.94 1.42
N ASP A 378 -28.28 18.43 0.48
CA ASP A 378 -27.90 18.39 -0.92
C ASP A 378 -27.67 19.82 -1.43
N PHE A 379 -26.68 19.97 -2.31
CA PHE A 379 -26.22 21.26 -2.81
C PHE A 379 -27.13 21.80 -3.92
N GLN A 380 -28.40 21.99 -3.58
CA GLN A 380 -29.46 22.51 -4.45
C GLN A 380 -30.26 23.57 -3.69
N SER A 381 -30.59 24.67 -4.37
CA SER A 381 -31.19 25.87 -3.74
C SER A 381 -32.55 25.54 -3.11
N GLU A 382 -33.33 24.68 -3.77
CA GLU A 382 -34.70 24.32 -3.41
C GLU A 382 -34.72 23.47 -2.14
N ILE A 383 -33.78 22.54 -2.02
CA ILE A 383 -33.64 21.65 -0.85
C ILE A 383 -33.24 22.47 0.38
N ILE A 384 -32.31 23.40 0.22
CA ILE A 384 -31.88 24.28 1.32
C ILE A 384 -33.04 25.20 1.76
N LYS A 385 -33.78 25.79 0.81
CA LYS A 385 -34.98 26.61 1.10
C LYS A 385 -36.04 25.81 1.85
N SER A 386 -36.38 24.61 1.37
CA SER A 386 -37.37 23.72 2.03
C SER A 386 -36.96 23.37 3.45
N HIS A 387 -35.67 23.05 3.67
CA HIS A 387 -35.15 22.73 4.99
C HIS A 387 -35.24 23.91 5.97
N ILE A 388 -35.01 25.13 5.49
CA ILE A 388 -35.15 26.34 6.30
C ILE A 388 -36.61 26.56 6.73
N GLU A 389 -37.58 26.28 5.87
CA GLU A 389 -39.01 26.36 6.21
C GLU A 389 -39.42 25.33 7.27
N ASP A 390 -38.84 24.12 7.26
CA ASP A 390 -39.08 23.12 8.30
C ASP A 390 -38.68 23.60 9.70
N HIS A 391 -37.64 24.44 9.80
CA HIS A 391 -37.27 25.07 11.07
C HIS A 391 -38.29 26.12 11.52
N LYS A 392 -38.87 26.87 10.58
CA LYS A 392 -39.88 27.90 10.88
C LYS A 392 -41.16 27.23 11.40
N THR A 393 -41.61 26.15 10.77
CA THR A 393 -42.84 25.44 11.18
C THR A 393 -42.70 24.71 12.53
N LYS A 394 -41.53 24.14 12.83
CA LYS A 394 -41.26 23.46 14.13
C LYS A 394 -41.20 24.44 15.31
N LYS A 395 -40.72 25.66 15.11
CA LYS A 395 -40.64 26.69 16.17
C LYS A 395 -42.02 27.13 16.65
N ASN A 396 -42.99 27.25 15.74
CA ASN A 396 -44.36 27.64 16.08
C ASN A 396 -45.06 26.59 16.95
N LYS A 397 -44.83 25.29 16.72
CA LYS A 397 -45.42 24.20 17.52
C LYS A 397 -44.91 24.11 18.97
N GLN A 398 -43.74 24.66 19.28
CA GLN A 398 -43.21 24.69 20.65
C GLN A 398 -43.73 25.87 21.48
N THR A 399 -44.29 26.91 20.85
CA THR A 399 -44.71 28.13 21.56
C THR A 399 -46.13 28.00 22.12
N GLU A 400 -46.94 27.06 21.63
CA GLU A 400 -48.31 26.80 22.11
C GLU A 400 -48.41 25.86 23.33
N LYS A 401 -47.29 25.24 23.77
CA LYS A 401 -47.32 24.25 24.88
C LYS A 401 -46.94 24.77 26.27
N LYS A 402 -46.71 26.08 26.44
CA LYS A 402 -46.42 26.69 27.75
C LYS A 402 -47.55 27.61 28.20
N ASN A 403 -48.65 27.05 28.69
CA ASN A 403 -49.57 27.71 29.61
C ASN A 403 -50.31 26.67 30.46
N LYS A 404 -49.71 26.31 31.60
CA LYS A 404 -50.40 25.68 32.73
C LYS A 404 -49.79 26.21 34.03
N PRO A 405 -50.58 26.67 35.01
CA PRO A 405 -50.07 27.27 36.25
C PRO A 405 -49.80 26.19 37.30
N GLU A 406 -48.65 26.25 37.95
CA GLU A 406 -48.33 25.44 39.14
C GLU A 406 -48.46 26.29 40.41
N LYS A 407 -49.02 25.64 41.44
CA LYS A 407 -49.40 26.18 42.75
C LYS A 407 -48.22 26.13 43.73
N ASP A 408 -48.22 27.12 44.61
CA ASP A 408 -47.45 27.24 45.86
C ASP A 408 -47.62 26.06 46.82
N ASN A 409 -46.53 25.77 47.56
CA ASN A 409 -46.44 25.44 49.00
C ASN A 409 -44.97 25.04 49.30
N ASN A 410 -44.16 25.78 50.03
CA ASN A 410 -44.11 26.14 51.47
C ASN A 410 -43.10 25.28 52.29
N GLU A 411 -42.30 26.01 53.08
CA GLU A 411 -41.65 25.69 54.37
C GLU A 411 -40.40 24.77 54.54
N GLN A 412 -39.32 25.46 54.92
CA GLN A 412 -38.46 25.30 56.13
C GLN A 412 -37.89 23.93 56.54
N SER A 413 -36.55 23.86 56.65
CA SER A 413 -35.88 23.72 57.95
C SER A 413 -34.37 23.94 57.83
N GLY A 414 -33.80 24.68 58.78
CA GLY A 414 -32.37 24.91 58.90
C GLY A 414 -31.76 24.07 60.02
N THR A 415 -30.48 23.76 59.90
CA THR A 415 -29.60 23.46 61.03
C THR A 415 -28.18 23.90 60.72
N LYS A 416 -27.66 24.82 61.56
CA LYS A 416 -26.25 25.23 61.62
C LYS A 416 -25.51 24.23 62.50
N LEU A 417 -24.32 23.78 62.09
CA LEU A 417 -23.32 23.25 63.03
C LEU A 417 -21.93 23.79 62.71
N TYR A 418 -21.44 24.56 63.67
CA TYR A 418 -20.08 25.05 63.86
C TYR A 418 -19.19 23.91 64.40
N THR A 419 -17.97 23.76 63.89
CA THR A 419 -16.83 23.29 64.70
C THR A 419 -15.51 23.94 64.26
N LYS A 420 -14.71 24.29 65.27
CA LYS A 420 -13.40 24.99 65.21
C LYS A 420 -12.25 24.02 64.85
N PRO A 421 -11.13 24.53 64.31
CA PRO A 421 -9.97 23.71 63.97
C PRO A 421 -9.15 23.32 65.21
N VAL A 422 -8.80 22.04 65.33
CA VAL A 422 -7.90 21.52 66.38
C VAL A 422 -6.48 21.40 65.82
N SER A 423 -5.54 22.17 66.38
CA SER A 423 -4.11 21.99 66.14
C SER A 423 -3.57 20.86 67.03
N MET A 424 -2.92 19.86 66.43
CA MET A 424 -2.10 18.89 67.18
C MET A 424 -0.61 19.10 66.86
N LYS A 425 0.14 19.47 67.91
CA LYS A 425 1.60 19.35 67.99
C LYS A 425 1.94 17.92 68.41
N GLN A 426 2.85 17.25 67.71
CA GLN A 426 3.70 16.17 68.24
C GLN A 426 4.92 15.99 67.31
N LYS A 427 6.08 16.50 67.72
CA LYS A 427 7.22 15.74 68.30
C LYS A 427 7.84 14.73 67.33
N SER A 428 8.88 15.20 66.65
CA SER A 428 9.88 14.46 65.91
C SER A 428 10.66 13.49 66.81
N LYS A 429 10.62 12.19 66.48
CA LYS A 429 11.64 11.22 66.86
C LYS A 429 12.24 10.63 65.59
N LEU A 430 13.51 10.96 65.37
CA LEU A 430 14.41 10.31 64.42
C LEU A 430 14.53 8.83 64.84
N ASN A 431 14.15 7.90 63.97
CA ASN A 431 14.64 6.53 63.97
C ASN A 431 15.11 6.22 62.55
N LYS A 432 16.43 6.06 62.40
CA LYS A 432 17.05 5.43 61.23
C LYS A 432 16.47 4.03 61.10
N ARG A 433 15.87 3.73 59.95
CA ARG A 433 15.45 2.39 59.57
C ARG A 433 16.16 2.05 58.27
N GLU A 434 16.81 0.91 58.29
CA GLU A 434 17.63 0.33 57.23
C GLU A 434 16.79 0.10 55.97
N GLU A 435 17.39 0.43 54.82
CA GLU A 435 16.86 0.10 53.49
C GLU A 435 16.96 -1.42 53.28
N GLU A 436 15.89 -2.13 53.62
CA GLU A 436 15.64 -3.46 53.09
C GLU A 436 15.01 -3.32 51.71
N THR A 437 15.76 -3.72 50.70
CA THR A 437 15.29 -3.94 49.33
C THR A 437 14.14 -4.96 49.35
N PRO A 438 12.94 -4.65 48.82
CA PRO A 438 11.83 -5.59 48.77
C PRO A 438 12.13 -6.66 47.72
N SER A 439 12.75 -7.76 48.15
CA SER A 439 13.00 -8.93 47.35
C SER A 439 11.74 -9.79 47.25
N CYS A 440 11.35 -10.12 46.03
CA CYS A 440 10.38 -11.18 45.71
C CYS A 440 8.93 -10.85 46.11
N GLU A 441 8.25 -10.01 45.31
CA GLU A 441 6.79 -10.13 45.21
C GLU A 441 6.46 -11.54 44.70
N SER A 442 5.65 -12.30 45.45
CA SER A 442 5.37 -13.69 45.10
C SER A 442 4.66 -13.78 43.75
N GLU A 443 5.12 -14.68 42.87
CA GLU A 443 4.49 -14.94 41.57
C GLU A 443 2.98 -15.19 41.70
N ASP A 444 2.54 -15.76 42.82
CA ASP A 444 1.13 -16.03 43.13
C ASP A 444 0.29 -14.75 43.16
N LEU A 445 0.84 -13.63 43.64
CA LEU A 445 0.13 -12.36 43.72
C LEU A 445 -0.12 -11.78 42.33
N GLN A 446 0.89 -11.83 41.45
CA GLN A 446 0.77 -11.39 40.07
C GLN A 446 -0.15 -12.31 39.27
N ARG A 447 -0.08 -13.64 39.47
CA ARG A 447 -1.00 -14.61 38.84
C ARG A 447 -2.45 -14.37 39.28
N PHE A 448 -2.68 -14.18 40.58
CA PHE A 448 -4.02 -13.92 41.10
C PHE A 448 -4.60 -12.60 40.57
N ALA A 449 -3.81 -11.54 40.56
CA ALA A 449 -4.24 -10.24 40.02
C ALA A 449 -4.58 -10.31 38.53
N LYS A 450 -3.76 -11.01 37.74
CA LYS A 450 -4.00 -11.21 36.30
C LYS A 450 -5.26 -12.03 36.01
N ASN A 451 -5.55 -13.05 36.83
CA ASN A 451 -6.74 -13.88 36.66
C ASN A 451 -8.06 -13.21 37.05
N ASN A 452 -8.01 -12.05 37.72
CA ASN A 452 -9.18 -11.34 38.23
C ASN A 452 -9.22 -9.85 37.79
N ASP A 453 -8.55 -9.53 36.69
CA ASP A 453 -8.51 -8.19 36.07
C ASP A 453 -8.14 -7.04 37.03
N LEU A 454 -7.19 -7.29 37.93
CA LEU A 454 -6.68 -6.28 38.87
C LEU A 454 -5.43 -5.60 38.28
N ILE A 455 -5.40 -4.26 38.30
CA ILE A 455 -4.32 -3.46 37.70
C ILE A 455 -3.41 -2.87 38.79
N LEU A 456 -2.11 -3.13 38.74
CA LEU A 456 -1.14 -2.51 39.67
C LEU A 456 -0.93 -1.03 39.33
N LYS A 457 -1.28 -0.11 40.25
CA LYS A 457 -1.06 1.34 40.16
C LYS A 457 -0.52 1.87 41.50
N ASN A 458 0.62 2.57 41.47
CA ASN A 458 1.23 3.20 42.65
C ASN A 458 1.41 2.24 43.85
N ASN A 459 1.99 1.05 43.62
CA ASN A 459 2.14 -0.02 44.61
C ASN A 459 0.81 -0.44 45.29
N LYS A 460 -0.31 -0.35 44.59
CA LYS A 460 -1.62 -0.87 45.02
C LYS A 460 -2.32 -1.52 43.84
N TYR A 461 -3.09 -2.57 44.08
CA TYR A 461 -3.92 -3.16 43.04
C TYR A 461 -5.25 -2.40 42.93
N TYR A 462 -5.70 -2.14 41.72
CA TYR A 462 -6.95 -1.46 41.44
C TYR A 462 -7.92 -2.44 40.76
N CYS A 463 -9.10 -2.61 41.36
CA CYS A 463 -10.17 -3.41 40.76
C CYS A 463 -11.03 -2.52 39.86
N SER A 464 -11.04 -2.80 38.55
CA SER A 464 -11.86 -2.07 37.56
C SER A 464 -13.36 -2.20 37.83
N VAL A 465 -13.82 -3.40 38.18
CA VAL A 465 -15.24 -3.72 38.50
C VAL A 465 -15.76 -2.91 39.68
N CYS A 466 -14.95 -2.78 40.74
CA CYS A 466 -15.35 -2.10 41.98
C CYS A 466 -14.90 -0.65 42.05
N SER A 467 -13.97 -0.23 41.18
CA SER A 467 -13.32 1.09 41.21
C SER A 467 -12.66 1.42 42.56
N VAL A 468 -12.05 0.42 43.22
CA VAL A 468 -11.38 0.57 44.51
C VAL A 468 -9.91 0.14 44.44
N SER A 469 -9.06 0.83 45.20
CA SER A 469 -7.66 0.45 45.41
C SER A 469 -7.53 -0.48 46.63
N LEU A 470 -6.79 -1.57 46.46
CA LEU A 470 -6.58 -2.65 47.41
C LEU A 470 -5.11 -2.67 47.84
N ASN A 471 -4.86 -3.20 49.04
CA ASN A 471 -3.50 -3.38 49.54
C ASN A 471 -2.82 -4.58 48.85
N VAL A 472 -1.48 -4.60 48.83
CA VAL A 472 -0.65 -5.57 48.07
C VAL A 472 -0.59 -6.96 48.71
N SER A 473 -1.52 -7.33 49.60
CA SER A 473 -1.53 -8.68 50.18
C SER A 473 -2.48 -9.60 49.43
N LEU A 474 -2.04 -10.83 49.13
CA LEU A 474 -2.85 -11.83 48.41
C LEU A 474 -4.22 -12.00 49.07
N LYS A 475 -4.22 -12.11 50.40
CA LYS A 475 -5.42 -12.22 51.23
C LYS A 475 -6.40 -11.05 51.01
N SER A 476 -5.91 -9.81 50.90
CA SER A 476 -6.77 -8.64 50.64
C SER A 476 -7.39 -8.67 49.25
N LEU A 477 -6.69 -9.20 48.24
CA LEU A 477 -7.21 -9.35 46.89
C LEU A 477 -8.25 -10.47 46.83
N GLU A 478 -7.96 -11.62 47.45
CA GLU A 478 -8.86 -12.78 47.54
C GLU A 478 -10.16 -12.44 48.29
N GLU A 479 -10.08 -11.75 49.43
CA GLU A 479 -11.25 -11.30 50.20
C GLU A 479 -12.09 -10.31 49.40
N HIS A 480 -11.45 -9.42 48.62
CA HIS A 480 -12.17 -8.48 47.76
C HIS A 480 -12.92 -9.18 46.63
N VAL A 481 -12.22 -10.00 45.84
CA VAL A 481 -12.78 -10.71 44.68
C VAL A 481 -13.86 -11.71 45.10
N SER A 482 -13.64 -12.41 46.21
CA SER A 482 -14.60 -13.39 46.76
C SER A 482 -15.78 -12.72 47.48
N GLY A 483 -15.67 -11.44 47.80
CA GLY A 483 -16.63 -10.68 48.58
C GLY A 483 -17.98 -10.48 47.87
N PRO A 484 -19.09 -10.45 48.63
CA PRO A 484 -20.44 -10.35 48.06
C PRO A 484 -20.65 -9.04 47.28
N ALA A 485 -20.00 -7.94 47.67
CA ALA A 485 -20.09 -6.67 46.96
C ALA A 485 -19.51 -6.73 45.54
N HIS A 486 -18.35 -7.38 45.39
CA HIS A 486 -17.70 -7.57 44.09
C HIS A 486 -18.54 -8.49 43.20
N LYS A 487 -18.94 -9.66 43.72
CA LYS A 487 -19.81 -10.62 43.01
C LYS A 487 -21.13 -9.99 42.55
N ASN A 488 -21.77 -9.18 43.40
CA ASN A 488 -23.02 -8.49 43.04
C ASN A 488 -22.82 -7.41 41.97
N ARG A 489 -21.65 -6.74 41.92
CA ARG A 489 -21.35 -5.80 40.84
C ARG A 489 -21.13 -6.51 39.51
N ILE A 490 -20.41 -7.64 39.50
CA ILE A 490 -20.29 -8.48 38.30
C ILE A 490 -21.68 -8.92 37.82
N LEU A 491 -22.52 -9.44 38.72
CA LEU A 491 -23.89 -9.86 38.38
C LEU A 491 -24.77 -8.70 37.87
N ARG A 492 -24.59 -7.48 38.39
CA ARG A 492 -25.29 -6.28 37.90
C ARG A 492 -24.78 -5.84 36.53
N GLN A 493 -23.48 -5.88 36.30
CA GLN A 493 -22.91 -5.59 34.97
C GLN A 493 -23.43 -6.61 33.95
N MET A 494 -23.44 -7.91 34.29
CA MET A 494 -24.03 -8.96 33.45
C MET A 494 -25.52 -8.72 33.19
N LYS A 495 -26.32 -8.36 34.21
CA LYS A 495 -27.76 -8.06 34.02
C LYS A 495 -28.03 -6.76 33.26
N GLN A 496 -27.14 -5.76 33.34
CA GLN A 496 -27.26 -4.52 32.56
C GLN A 496 -26.91 -4.75 31.08
N LEU A 497 -25.99 -5.67 30.79
CA LEU A 497 -25.68 -6.13 29.43
C LEU A 497 -26.85 -6.90 28.81
N ASP A 498 -27.52 -7.77 29.57
CA ASP A 498 -28.69 -8.53 29.09
C ASP A 498 -29.93 -7.66 28.78
N GLY A 499 -30.01 -6.44 29.34
CA GLY A 499 -31.20 -5.60 29.26
C GLY A 499 -31.19 -4.55 28.14
N LYS A 500 -30.04 -4.22 27.55
CA LYS A 500 -29.91 -3.01 26.71
C LYS A 500 -29.46 -3.23 25.26
N LEU A 501 -28.99 -4.43 24.89
CA LEU A 501 -28.54 -4.70 23.51
C LEU A 501 -29.02 -5.99 22.85
N ASN A 502 -29.93 -6.74 23.48
CA ASN A 502 -30.53 -7.98 22.94
C ASN A 502 -31.43 -7.80 21.71
N THR A 503 -31.38 -6.66 21.00
CA THR A 503 -32.14 -6.43 19.76
C THR A 503 -31.31 -5.82 18.62
N THR A 504 -29.98 -5.77 18.71
CA THR A 504 -29.20 -5.51 17.49
C THR A 504 -29.24 -6.76 16.63
N ALA A 505 -29.96 -6.67 15.50
CA ALA A 505 -30.01 -7.76 14.53
C ALA A 505 -28.60 -8.07 14.03
N LYS A 506 -28.12 -9.29 14.28
CA LYS A 506 -26.82 -9.81 13.87
C LYS A 506 -27.03 -10.92 12.86
N LEU A 507 -26.25 -10.94 11.79
CA LEU A 507 -26.22 -12.04 10.81
C LEU A 507 -24.79 -12.60 10.71
N PRO A 508 -24.59 -13.92 10.61
CA PRO A 508 -23.29 -14.47 10.23
C PRO A 508 -22.78 -13.83 8.94
N MET A 509 -21.48 -13.60 8.84
CA MET A 509 -20.86 -12.93 7.69
C MET A 509 -21.17 -13.63 6.37
N GLU A 510 -21.21 -14.97 6.33
CA GLU A 510 -21.62 -15.74 5.15
C GLU A 510 -23.05 -15.41 4.70
N ALA A 511 -24.00 -15.31 5.63
CA ALA A 511 -25.38 -14.96 5.32
C ALA A 511 -25.55 -13.48 4.95
N PHE A 512 -24.69 -12.61 5.48
CA PHE A 512 -24.69 -11.18 5.17
C PHE A 512 -24.11 -10.89 3.78
N MET A 513 -23.02 -11.56 3.40
CA MET A 513 -22.25 -11.28 2.19
C MET A 513 -22.85 -12.00 0.97
N LYS A 514 -23.74 -11.30 0.26
CA LYS A 514 -24.36 -11.79 -0.97
C LYS A 514 -23.45 -11.65 -2.17
N THR A 515 -22.69 -10.55 -2.24
CA THR A 515 -21.73 -10.30 -3.32
C THR A 515 -20.43 -9.76 -2.75
N VAL A 516 -19.30 -10.21 -3.32
CA VAL A 516 -17.96 -9.76 -2.95
C VAL A 516 -17.15 -9.62 -4.22
N ASN A 517 -16.56 -8.44 -4.43
CA ASN A 517 -15.75 -8.15 -5.60
C ASN A 517 -14.40 -7.63 -5.11
N ILE A 518 -13.33 -8.13 -5.70
CA ILE A 518 -11.97 -7.72 -5.38
C ILE A 518 -11.55 -6.71 -6.45
N VAL A 519 -11.12 -5.53 -6.01
CA VAL A 519 -10.59 -4.50 -6.89
C VAL A 519 -9.12 -4.30 -6.58
N GLU A 520 -8.26 -4.60 -7.55
CA GLU A 520 -6.81 -4.44 -7.42
C GLU A 520 -6.39 -3.07 -7.95
N ASN A 521 -5.90 -2.20 -7.07
CA ASN A 521 -5.18 -1.00 -7.47
C ASN A 521 -3.67 -1.27 -7.42
N ILE A 522 -2.91 -0.39 -8.09
CA ILE A 522 -1.44 -0.43 -8.12
C ILE A 522 -0.82 -0.51 -6.72
N PHE A 523 -1.47 0.07 -5.71
CA PHE A 523 -0.92 0.19 -4.35
C PHE A 523 -1.65 -0.63 -3.28
N PHE A 524 -2.89 -1.06 -3.52
CA PHE A 524 -3.71 -1.73 -2.52
C PHE A 524 -4.82 -2.56 -3.15
N LYS A 525 -5.35 -3.52 -2.39
CA LYS A 525 -6.52 -4.32 -2.76
C LYS A 525 -7.71 -3.94 -1.88
N ASP A 526 -8.83 -3.64 -2.52
CA ASP A 526 -10.10 -3.34 -1.86
C ASP A 526 -11.12 -4.46 -2.12
N PHE A 527 -12.05 -4.61 -1.18
CA PHE A 527 -13.19 -5.50 -1.27
C PHE A 527 -14.47 -4.67 -1.30
N VAL A 528 -15.28 -4.87 -2.34
CA VAL A 528 -16.63 -4.31 -2.47
C VAL A 528 -17.65 -5.38 -2.10
N ILE A 529 -18.33 -5.16 -0.97
CA ILE A 529 -19.28 -6.09 -0.36
C ILE A 529 -20.71 -5.57 -0.58
N ASN A 530 -21.59 -6.42 -1.12
CA ASN A 530 -23.00 -6.12 -1.38
C ASN A 530 -23.23 -4.83 -2.18
N ASP A 531 -22.25 -4.42 -3.00
CA ASP A 531 -22.23 -3.14 -3.72
C ASP A 531 -22.46 -1.91 -2.82
N LYS A 532 -22.27 -2.07 -1.51
CA LYS A 532 -22.62 -1.07 -0.48
C LYS A 532 -21.43 -0.66 0.36
N TYR A 533 -20.46 -1.57 0.55
CA TYR A 533 -19.32 -1.33 1.42
C TYR A 533 -18.03 -1.53 0.63
N CYS A 534 -17.09 -0.60 0.73
CA CYS A 534 -15.74 -0.74 0.18
C CYS A 534 -14.72 -0.67 1.31
N ILE A 535 -13.99 -1.75 1.56
CA ILE A 535 -13.01 -1.82 2.64
C ILE A 535 -11.69 -2.38 2.13
N ASN A 536 -10.57 -2.01 2.77
CA ASN A 536 -9.27 -2.53 2.37
C ASN A 536 -9.10 -4.01 2.76
N ILE A 537 -8.13 -4.69 2.14
CA ILE A 537 -7.84 -6.11 2.37
C ILE A 537 -7.58 -6.48 3.84
N LEU A 538 -6.89 -5.65 4.61
CA LEU A 538 -6.59 -5.95 6.02
C LEU A 538 -7.87 -5.90 6.86
N ALA A 539 -8.70 -4.88 6.64
CA ALA A 539 -9.99 -4.76 7.27
C ALA A 539 -10.92 -5.90 6.85
N PHE A 540 -10.89 -6.34 5.59
CA PHE A 540 -11.69 -7.48 5.12
C PHE A 540 -11.41 -8.71 5.97
N TYR A 541 -10.15 -9.12 6.11
CA TYR A 541 -9.71 -10.27 6.90
C TYR A 541 -9.62 -10.00 8.42
N MET A 542 -10.02 -8.81 8.88
CA MET A 542 -9.96 -8.40 10.30
C MET A 542 -8.55 -8.54 10.90
N PHE A 543 -7.54 -8.15 10.11
CA PHE A 543 -6.15 -8.09 10.51
C PHE A 543 -5.80 -6.69 11.01
N THR A 544 -5.52 -6.57 12.29
CA THR A 544 -5.09 -5.31 12.92
C THR A 544 -3.59 -5.31 13.14
N ARG A 545 -2.94 -4.15 13.04
CA ARG A 545 -1.50 -4.01 13.33
C ARG A 545 -1.25 -4.00 14.85
N ILE A 546 -0.26 -4.80 15.29
CA ILE A 546 0.25 -4.78 16.67
C ILE A 546 1.79 -4.75 16.60
N GLY A 547 2.37 -3.56 16.81
CA GLY A 547 3.80 -3.33 16.63
C GLY A 547 4.22 -3.56 15.18
N THR A 548 5.17 -4.48 14.97
CA THR A 548 5.66 -4.92 13.64
C THR A 548 4.82 -6.04 13.03
N GLY A 549 3.96 -6.69 13.82
CA GLY A 549 3.16 -7.83 13.39
C GLY A 549 1.71 -7.48 13.06
N LEU A 550 0.99 -8.49 12.63
CA LEU A 550 -0.46 -8.47 12.47
C LEU A 550 -1.10 -9.40 13.49
N ARG A 551 -2.30 -9.05 13.92
CA ARG A 551 -3.18 -9.92 14.71
C ARG A 551 -4.47 -10.15 13.94
N CYS A 552 -4.80 -11.42 13.74
CA CYS A 552 -6.11 -11.83 13.25
C CYS A 552 -7.10 -11.82 14.41
N GLN A 553 -8.10 -10.96 14.34
CA GLN A 553 -9.06 -10.78 15.42
C GLN A 553 -9.99 -12.00 15.61
N PRO A 554 -10.51 -12.64 14.54
CA PRO A 554 -11.33 -13.84 14.69
C PRO A 554 -10.58 -15.09 15.18
N CYS A 555 -9.30 -15.24 14.81
CA CYS A 555 -8.48 -16.39 15.21
C CYS A 555 -7.74 -16.17 16.53
N GLU A 556 -7.61 -14.91 16.95
CA GLU A 556 -6.79 -14.44 18.07
C GLU A 556 -5.29 -14.78 17.95
N GLU A 557 -4.80 -14.89 16.73
CA GLU A 557 -3.41 -15.23 16.44
C GLU A 557 -2.62 -14.00 16.01
N GLN A 558 -1.36 -13.92 16.47
CA GLN A 558 -0.40 -12.91 16.05
C GLN A 558 0.66 -13.55 15.15
N PHE A 559 0.99 -12.88 14.04
CA PHE A 559 1.93 -13.36 13.04
C PHE A 559 2.67 -12.19 12.38
N ASN A 560 3.74 -12.47 11.65
CA ASN A 560 4.45 -11.42 10.91
C ASN A 560 3.65 -11.00 9.68
N ALA A 561 3.85 -9.77 9.21
CA ALA A 561 3.13 -9.27 8.02
C ALA A 561 3.33 -10.16 6.78
N ASN A 562 4.49 -10.82 6.66
CA ASN A 562 4.81 -11.73 5.55
C ASN A 562 3.97 -13.02 5.58
N ASP A 563 3.51 -13.43 6.77
CA ASP A 563 2.72 -14.66 6.95
C ASP A 563 1.22 -14.42 6.75
N ALA A 564 0.79 -13.18 6.48
CA ALA A 564 -0.61 -12.83 6.32
C ALA A 564 -1.29 -13.58 5.18
N ASP A 565 -0.57 -13.77 4.08
CA ASP A 565 -1.07 -14.49 2.91
C ASP A 565 -1.20 -15.99 3.16
N VAL A 566 -0.38 -16.56 4.05
CA VAL A 566 -0.49 -17.96 4.49
C VAL A 566 -1.64 -18.10 5.48
N HIS A 567 -1.75 -17.19 6.46
CA HIS A 567 -2.81 -17.27 7.47
C HIS A 567 -4.21 -17.12 6.87
N LYS A 568 -4.41 -16.19 5.92
CA LYS A 568 -5.73 -15.91 5.33
C LYS A 568 -6.34 -17.10 4.57
N ILE A 569 -5.51 -18.04 4.10
CA ILE A 569 -5.96 -19.23 3.36
C ILE A 569 -6.12 -20.47 4.25
N THR A 570 -5.85 -20.37 5.55
CA THR A 570 -6.05 -21.49 6.47
C THR A 570 -7.53 -21.79 6.64
N ASP A 571 -7.90 -23.08 6.71
CA ASP A 571 -9.28 -23.52 6.95
C ASP A 571 -9.85 -22.91 8.24
N ARG A 572 -9.01 -22.80 9.27
CA ARG A 572 -9.40 -22.18 10.54
C ARG A 572 -9.82 -20.72 10.35
N HIS A 573 -9.05 -19.93 9.60
CA HIS A 573 -9.39 -18.55 9.32
C HIS A 573 -10.67 -18.45 8.49
N ALA A 574 -10.80 -19.25 7.43
CA ALA A 574 -11.99 -19.30 6.58
C ALA A 574 -13.27 -19.63 7.38
N CYS A 575 -13.24 -20.65 8.23
CA CYS A 575 -14.37 -21.02 9.10
C CYS A 575 -14.74 -19.89 10.08
N LYS A 576 -13.75 -19.21 10.66
CA LYS A 576 -14.00 -18.09 11.56
C LYS A 576 -14.59 -16.90 10.82
N MET A 577 -14.08 -16.58 9.64
CA MET A 577 -14.59 -15.50 8.77
C MET A 577 -16.07 -15.68 8.45
N GLN A 578 -16.52 -16.89 8.09
CA GLN A 578 -17.94 -17.17 7.76
C GLN A 578 -18.88 -16.95 8.95
N THR A 579 -18.42 -17.27 10.15
CA THR A 579 -19.24 -17.28 11.37
C THR A 579 -19.23 -15.97 12.15
N VAL A 580 -18.31 -15.05 11.86
CA VAL A 580 -18.26 -13.73 12.51
C VAL A 580 -19.59 -12.99 12.30
N PRO A 581 -20.30 -12.56 13.36
CA PRO A 581 -21.54 -11.80 13.21
C PRO A 581 -21.29 -10.38 12.69
N VAL A 582 -22.12 -9.95 11.75
CA VAL A 582 -22.22 -8.57 11.24
C VAL A 582 -23.44 -7.91 11.87
N LEU A 583 -23.26 -6.71 12.43
CA LEU A 583 -24.35 -5.90 12.99
C LEU A 583 -25.13 -5.24 11.85
N THR A 584 -26.37 -5.64 11.64
CA THR A 584 -27.24 -5.15 10.53
C THR A 584 -28.15 -4.00 10.93
N SER A 585 -28.22 -3.68 12.21
CA SER A 585 -29.04 -2.60 12.76
C SER A 585 -28.45 -1.19 12.54
N LEU A 586 -27.17 -1.11 12.16
CA LEU A 586 -26.47 0.15 11.95
C LEU A 586 -26.36 0.44 10.45
N ASP A 587 -27.31 1.19 9.90
CA ASP A 587 -27.35 1.45 8.47
C ASP A 587 -26.13 2.28 8.00
N GLY A 588 -25.58 1.91 6.85
CA GLY A 588 -24.37 2.51 6.29
C GLY A 588 -23.07 2.18 7.06
N GLU A 589 -23.15 1.46 8.18
CA GLU A 589 -21.98 0.99 8.91
C GLU A 589 -21.67 -0.46 8.60
N PHE A 590 -20.38 -0.81 8.65
CA PHE A 590 -19.93 -2.20 8.49
C PHE A 590 -19.19 -2.65 9.75
N ILE A 591 -19.97 -3.02 10.77
CA ILE A 591 -19.48 -3.42 12.09
C ILE A 591 -19.62 -4.93 12.27
N ARG A 592 -18.58 -5.57 12.78
CA ARG A 592 -18.52 -7.01 13.04
C ARG A 592 -18.20 -7.29 14.48
N GLU A 593 -18.78 -8.32 15.07
CA GLU A 593 -18.47 -8.77 16.41
C GLU A 593 -17.42 -9.87 16.37
N VAL A 594 -16.15 -9.52 16.58
CA VAL A 594 -15.05 -10.49 16.49
C VAL A 594 -14.99 -11.40 17.71
N ARG A 595 -15.48 -10.93 18.87
CA ARG A 595 -15.63 -11.65 20.14
C ARG A 595 -16.82 -11.06 20.89
N PRO A 596 -17.40 -11.75 21.89
CA PRO A 596 -18.52 -11.21 22.66
C PRO A 596 -18.23 -9.79 23.18
N ASN A 597 -19.08 -8.83 22.80
CA ASN A 597 -18.97 -7.40 23.14
C ASN A 597 -17.74 -6.66 22.59
N VAL A 598 -16.96 -7.30 21.70
CA VAL A 598 -15.79 -6.72 21.04
C VAL A 598 -16.10 -6.56 19.56
N LEU A 599 -16.19 -5.30 19.14
CA LEU A 599 -16.61 -4.90 17.82
C LEU A 599 -15.43 -4.45 16.98
N HIS A 600 -15.52 -4.69 15.68
CA HIS A 600 -14.55 -4.31 14.67
C HIS A 600 -15.23 -3.41 13.64
N CYS A 601 -14.71 -2.19 13.46
CA CYS A 601 -15.14 -1.29 12.40
C CYS A 601 -14.43 -1.59 11.07
N GLY A 602 -15.20 -1.96 10.05
CA GLY A 602 -14.68 -2.30 8.72
C GLY A 602 -14.01 -1.13 7.98
N TYR A 603 -14.44 0.11 8.20
CA TYR A 603 -13.83 1.28 7.55
C TYR A 603 -12.49 1.66 8.19
N CYS A 604 -12.44 1.66 9.52
CA CYS A 604 -11.30 2.12 10.29
C CYS A 604 -10.27 1.02 10.57
N ASN A 605 -10.64 -0.25 10.39
CA ASN A 605 -9.85 -1.41 10.83
C ASN A 605 -9.48 -1.34 12.33
N LEU A 606 -10.43 -0.89 13.15
CA LEU A 606 -10.26 -0.67 14.59
C LEU A 606 -11.14 -1.64 15.38
N VAL A 607 -10.58 -2.17 16.46
CA VAL A 607 -11.29 -3.03 17.42
C VAL A 607 -11.56 -2.25 18.69
N MET A 608 -12.79 -2.32 19.18
CA MET A 608 -13.25 -1.59 20.35
C MET A 608 -14.32 -2.38 21.10
N ASP A 609 -14.50 -2.05 22.37
CA ASP A 609 -15.63 -2.55 23.15
C ASP A 609 -16.92 -1.84 22.73
N GLU A 610 -18.06 -2.51 22.96
CA GLU A 610 -19.39 -2.02 22.59
C GLU A 610 -19.71 -0.63 23.15
N ASP A 611 -19.30 -0.35 24.39
CA ASP A 611 -19.48 0.96 25.05
C ASP A 611 -18.82 2.11 24.28
N ASN A 612 -17.72 1.83 23.57
CA ASN A 612 -16.95 2.82 22.81
C ASN A 612 -17.43 2.96 21.36
N LEU A 613 -18.35 2.10 20.89
CA LEU A 613 -18.81 2.12 19.51
C LEU A 613 -19.47 3.45 19.15
N THR A 614 -20.32 3.97 20.03
CA THR A 614 -21.05 5.23 19.77
C THR A 614 -20.08 6.41 19.62
N ASP A 615 -19.09 6.50 20.51
CA ASP A 615 -18.08 7.56 20.45
C ASP A 615 -17.20 7.43 19.21
N HIS A 616 -16.84 6.20 18.82
CA HIS A 616 -16.10 5.94 17.60
C HIS A 616 -16.88 6.36 16.35
N LEU A 617 -18.14 5.92 16.21
CA LEU A 617 -18.97 6.21 15.04
C LEU A 617 -19.24 7.72 14.88
N ASN A 618 -19.25 8.47 15.98
CA ASN A 618 -19.40 9.93 15.98
C ASN A 618 -18.06 10.69 15.85
N SER A 619 -16.93 9.98 15.77
CA SER A 619 -15.61 10.61 15.65
C SER A 619 -15.33 11.09 14.23
N ASN A 620 -14.63 12.22 14.10
CA ASN A 620 -14.21 12.76 12.79
C ASN A 620 -13.35 11.75 11.99
N ALA A 621 -12.50 10.99 12.68
CA ALA A 621 -11.64 10.00 12.04
C ALA A 621 -12.43 8.85 11.38
N HIS A 622 -13.53 8.42 12.01
CA HIS A 622 -14.45 7.45 11.42
C HIS A 622 -15.15 8.03 10.20
N ASP A 623 -15.68 9.24 10.32
CA ASP A 623 -16.37 9.91 9.22
C ASP A 623 -15.44 10.11 8.00
N GLU A 624 -14.19 10.52 8.21
CA GLU A 624 -13.18 10.61 7.15
C GLU A 624 -12.88 9.26 6.49
N SER A 625 -12.74 8.19 7.29
CA SER A 625 -12.49 6.83 6.79
C SER A 625 -13.67 6.30 5.97
N LYS A 626 -14.90 6.55 6.44
CA LYS A 626 -16.15 6.19 5.76
C LYS A 626 -16.33 6.98 4.46
N ARG A 627 -16.10 8.30 4.46
CA ARG A 627 -16.12 9.13 3.24
C ARG A 627 -15.08 8.65 2.22
N SER A 628 -13.87 8.33 2.67
CA SER A 628 -12.81 7.78 1.81
C SER A 628 -13.22 6.44 1.20
N ALA A 629 -13.82 5.54 1.99
CA ALA A 629 -14.36 4.27 1.51
C ALA A 629 -15.49 4.44 0.48
N ASN A 630 -16.44 5.34 0.74
CA ASN A 630 -17.55 5.62 -0.17
C ASN A 630 -17.07 6.20 -1.50
N SER A 631 -16.11 7.13 -1.48
CA SER A 631 -15.52 7.67 -2.71
C SER A 631 -14.86 6.57 -3.57
N ARG A 632 -14.17 5.60 -2.94
CA ARG A 632 -13.63 4.44 -3.65
C ARG A 632 -14.73 3.53 -4.20
N LEU A 633 -15.79 3.29 -3.42
CA LEU A 633 -16.94 2.51 -3.86
C LEU A 633 -17.58 3.10 -5.13
N GLU A 634 -17.89 4.41 -5.11
CA GLU A 634 -18.48 5.11 -6.26
C GLU A 634 -17.62 4.98 -7.52
N LYS A 635 -16.30 5.05 -7.35
CA LYS A 635 -15.35 4.85 -8.45
C LYS A 635 -15.40 3.42 -9.03
N TYR A 636 -15.55 2.39 -8.19
CA TYR A 636 -15.48 0.99 -8.63
C TYR A 636 -16.82 0.42 -9.13
N LEU A 637 -17.95 0.95 -8.66
CA LEU A 637 -19.28 0.42 -8.99
C LEU A 637 -19.57 0.32 -10.49
N PRO A 638 -19.22 1.30 -11.36
CA PRO A 638 -19.44 1.18 -12.80
C PRO A 638 -18.75 -0.03 -13.42
N GLU A 639 -17.46 -0.23 -13.09
CA GLU A 639 -16.65 -1.34 -13.61
C GLU A 639 -17.17 -2.70 -13.11
N ILE A 640 -17.52 -2.79 -11.82
CA ILE A 640 -18.11 -3.99 -11.23
C ILE A 640 -19.43 -4.36 -11.91
N ARG A 641 -20.30 -3.36 -12.16
CA ARG A 641 -21.58 -3.58 -12.83
C ARG A 641 -21.40 -4.02 -14.28
N GLN A 642 -20.49 -3.39 -15.01
CA GLN A 642 -20.16 -3.77 -16.38
C GLN A 642 -19.68 -5.22 -16.44
N LYS A 643 -18.71 -5.60 -15.58
CA LYS A 643 -18.18 -6.96 -15.55
C LYS A 643 -19.26 -8.02 -15.28
N ARG A 644 -20.21 -7.74 -14.38
CA ARG A 644 -21.33 -8.67 -14.12
C ARG A 644 -22.29 -8.78 -15.30
N GLN A 645 -22.53 -7.69 -16.02
CA GLN A 645 -23.34 -7.73 -17.24
C GLN A 645 -22.64 -8.61 -18.29
N GLU A 646 -21.33 -8.45 -18.48
CA GLU A 646 -20.53 -9.29 -19.38
C GLU A 646 -20.58 -10.77 -18.97
N GLU A 647 -20.39 -11.08 -17.69
CA GLU A 647 -20.49 -12.46 -17.15
C GLU A 647 -21.89 -13.06 -17.36
N THR A 648 -22.95 -12.26 -17.18
CA THR A 648 -24.33 -12.70 -17.39
C THR A 648 -24.60 -13.01 -18.86
N VAL A 649 -24.17 -12.13 -19.76
CA VAL A 649 -24.29 -12.33 -21.22
C VAL A 649 -23.50 -13.56 -21.65
N GLN A 650 -22.28 -13.74 -21.13
CA GLN A 650 -21.46 -14.90 -21.42
C GLN A 650 -22.11 -16.20 -20.92
N MET A 651 -22.71 -16.20 -19.73
CA MET A 651 -23.43 -17.35 -19.20
C MET A 651 -24.65 -17.71 -20.06
N MET A 652 -25.46 -16.72 -20.44
CA MET A 652 -26.59 -16.92 -21.35
C MET A 652 -26.16 -17.48 -22.70
N PHE A 653 -25.05 -16.98 -23.26
CA PHE A 653 -24.51 -17.50 -24.52
C PHE A 653 -24.06 -18.96 -24.40
N MET A 654 -23.40 -19.33 -23.29
CA MET A 654 -22.98 -20.71 -23.05
C MET A 654 -24.17 -21.66 -22.88
N ASP A 655 -25.26 -21.22 -22.25
CA ASP A 655 -26.47 -22.03 -22.10
C ASP A 655 -27.22 -22.20 -23.43
N MET A 656 -27.23 -21.19 -24.32
CA MET A 656 -27.75 -21.33 -25.69
C MET A 656 -26.95 -22.35 -26.52
N LEU A 657 -25.62 -22.35 -26.39
CA LEU A 657 -24.77 -23.35 -27.06
C LEU A 657 -25.01 -24.76 -26.54
N ARG A 658 -25.25 -24.94 -25.23
CA ARG A 658 -25.59 -26.25 -24.65
C ARG A 658 -26.95 -26.76 -25.13
N GLY A 659 -27.96 -25.91 -25.19
CA GLY A 659 -29.29 -26.28 -25.70
C GLY A 659 -29.27 -26.70 -27.17
N SER A 660 -28.37 -26.12 -27.97
CA SER A 660 -28.24 -26.45 -29.40
C SER A 660 -27.54 -27.79 -29.66
N LEU A 661 -26.80 -28.34 -28.69
CA LEU A 661 -26.12 -29.65 -28.79
C LEU A 661 -27.01 -30.83 -28.37
N THR A 662 -28.17 -30.54 -27.77
CA THR A 662 -29.16 -31.54 -27.34
C THR A 662 -30.25 -31.83 -28.37
N PHE A 663 -30.27 -31.08 -29.48
CA PHE A 663 -31.09 -31.34 -30.68
C PHE A 663 -30.21 -31.92 -31.78
#